data_AF-A0A3A8KTU0-F1
#
_entry.id   AF-A0A3A8KTU0-F1
#
_cell.length_a   1.000
_cell.length_b   1.000
_cell.length_c   1.000
_cell.angle_alpha   90.00
_cell.angle_beta   90.00
_cell.angle_gamma   90.00
#
_symmetry.space_group_name_H-M   'P 1'
#
loop_
_entity.id
_entity.type
_entity.pdbx_description
1 polymer ?
#
loop_
_entity_poly.entity_id
_entity_poly.type
_entity_poly.pdbx_seq_one_letter_code
_entity_poly.pdbx_strand_id
1 'polypeptide(L)'
;MQSRPVQENKPLVAKVEPPPTRKVEPNPVQKRLNQDLFTTDTRTRQAQSLVGSTSFQAFQLPTTGTPGGPVAPSGGGPVTQTAQATPLPPGQGAAVSPEVQAALDELNKFQPESQAYGLALSLQDHPGDGDEDVAFRRELLTALGPDRVAQLLTQMRDKLGEGPGVAEVILEAAIESYPLADQGKLVQAMGPEVLGSVLREGVEAAGSPVSPDREAALARMQGLATLMGDLHSLPPGSPGQSEAAGALDHIQNSALEGDTPGASIAAWIVANSGSDSLRSDFANGYLEALKADPASLAPEEARAVAWALGSMTQSPTSGLGAIVDLPEAQRTQFLGQLSASDGPELQTGAFFQEDALAGVNEFLMDVSRLDPGSFPNAQAAKELRIETFQQISKAVEGDFLRDSPGTHGALASMFAADTEGIVNTSANTSHRLNDPEGQALAKFFDHVAFRGEDSRSLVTEALQKYLGVGAEKGIVDALSEHKGDEAFMASQGNVLARNMGFVLGALYQGSQGALQNIDDEHARKKAIVDVMGSLVESTLEASPVAGMYSKIKSGTGDRASVEAVFDWLGDHFVGDKDAGKDAVTKLSGAVIEGAWGPFFGDEALKGARPQDLIAMFAIINAGVARADGRTGDPNINIGGAYIQ
;
A
#
# COMPACT_ATOMS: atom_id res chain seq x y z
N MET A 1 -24.00 -68.27 57.76
CA MET A 1 -24.44 -68.61 56.38
C MET A 1 -24.80 -67.32 55.67
N GLN A 2 -24.40 -67.22 54.40
CA GLN A 2 -24.34 -66.03 53.54
C GLN A 2 -25.61 -65.18 53.54
N SER A 3 -25.45 -63.85 53.43
CA SER A 3 -26.47 -62.97 52.83
C SER A 3 -25.77 -61.77 52.19
N ARG A 4 -26.24 -61.47 50.97
CA ARG A 4 -25.65 -60.69 49.88
C ARG A 4 -25.34 -59.23 50.23
N PRO A 5 -24.36 -58.60 49.53
CA PRO A 5 -24.03 -57.20 49.74
C PRO A 5 -25.13 -56.27 49.19
N VAL A 6 -25.36 -55.23 49.96
CA VAL A 6 -26.34 -54.15 49.82
C VAL A 6 -26.04 -53.31 48.57
N GLN A 7 -27.06 -53.05 47.75
CA GLN A 7 -27.06 -52.04 46.71
C GLN A 7 -26.93 -50.64 47.35
N GLU A 8 -25.81 -49.95 47.12
CA GLU A 8 -25.72 -48.52 47.35
C GLU A 8 -26.05 -47.75 46.07
N ASN A 9 -27.08 -46.92 46.17
CA ASN A 9 -27.53 -45.96 45.19
C ASN A 9 -26.40 -44.95 44.89
N LYS A 10 -25.88 -44.98 43.66
CA LYS A 10 -25.07 -43.88 43.13
C LYS A 10 -25.99 -42.70 42.80
N PRO A 11 -25.69 -41.47 43.24
CA PRO A 11 -26.42 -40.28 42.82
C PRO A 11 -26.18 -40.00 41.34
N LEU A 12 -27.25 -39.66 40.62
CA LEU A 12 -27.22 -39.08 39.28
C LEU A 12 -26.44 -37.75 39.33
N VAL A 13 -25.19 -37.76 38.90
CA VAL A 13 -24.49 -36.54 38.49
C VAL A 13 -25.03 -36.20 37.10
N ALA A 14 -25.84 -35.15 37.03
CA ALA A 14 -26.28 -34.57 35.78
C ALA A 14 -25.05 -34.28 34.90
N LYS A 15 -25.05 -34.80 33.67
CA LYS A 15 -24.17 -34.32 32.60
C LYS A 15 -24.44 -32.82 32.44
N VAL A 16 -23.53 -31.99 32.93
CA VAL A 16 -23.38 -30.63 32.42
C VAL A 16 -22.62 -30.81 31.11
N GLU A 17 -23.34 -30.82 30.00
CA GLU A 17 -22.71 -30.63 28.69
C GLU A 17 -21.96 -29.30 28.72
N PRO A 18 -20.68 -29.25 28.29
CA PRO A 18 -20.02 -27.97 28.08
C PRO A 18 -20.86 -27.17 27.07
N PRO A 19 -21.01 -25.85 27.24
CA PRO A 19 -21.76 -25.05 26.29
C PRO A 19 -21.16 -25.27 24.90
N PRO A 20 -21.98 -25.38 23.84
CA PRO A 20 -21.47 -25.50 22.48
C PRO A 20 -20.50 -24.35 22.25
N THR A 21 -19.31 -24.65 21.73
CA THR A 21 -18.36 -23.65 21.28
C THR A 21 -19.11 -22.69 20.38
N ARG A 22 -19.32 -21.45 20.85
CA ARG A 22 -19.76 -20.36 19.98
C ARG A 22 -18.72 -20.26 18.89
N LYS A 23 -19.03 -20.78 17.70
CA LYS A 23 -18.45 -20.27 16.48
C LYS A 23 -18.87 -18.81 16.44
N VAL A 24 -17.98 -17.93 16.89
CA VAL A 24 -18.11 -16.50 16.61
C VAL A 24 -17.98 -16.43 15.10
N GLU A 25 -19.12 -16.28 14.41
CA GLU A 25 -19.06 -15.95 13.00
C GLU A 25 -18.27 -14.64 12.86
N PRO A 26 -17.35 -14.54 11.88
CA PRO A 26 -16.64 -13.31 11.62
C PRO A 26 -17.65 -12.18 11.40
N ASN A 27 -17.40 -11.04 12.03
CA ASN A 27 -18.26 -9.87 11.86
C ASN A 27 -18.27 -9.45 10.37
N PRO A 28 -19.22 -8.61 9.93
CA PRO A 28 -19.32 -8.20 8.52
C PRO A 28 -18.03 -7.59 7.93
N VAL A 29 -17.19 -6.97 8.76
CA VAL A 29 -15.89 -6.38 8.40
C VAL A 29 -14.82 -7.48 8.21
N GLN A 30 -14.81 -8.49 9.07
CA GLN A 30 -13.97 -9.69 8.89
C GLN A 30 -14.44 -10.58 7.73
N LYS A 31 -15.73 -10.54 7.38
CA LYS A 31 -16.23 -11.18 6.14
C LYS A 31 -15.81 -10.39 4.89
N ARG A 32 -15.74 -9.05 4.94
CA ARG A 32 -15.14 -8.22 3.86
C ARG A 32 -13.65 -8.50 3.71
N LEU A 33 -12.84 -8.36 4.76
CA LEU A 33 -11.39 -8.60 4.71
C LEU A 33 -11.01 -10.03 4.25
N ASN A 34 -11.78 -11.05 4.62
CA ASN A 34 -11.55 -12.43 4.16
C ASN A 34 -12.09 -12.71 2.74
N GLN A 35 -13.00 -11.86 2.21
CA GLN A 35 -13.42 -11.90 0.81
C GLN A 35 -12.49 -11.06 -0.08
N ASP A 36 -11.84 -10.04 0.48
CA ASP A 36 -10.98 -9.07 -0.22
C ASP A 36 -9.55 -9.58 -0.46
N LEU A 37 -9.19 -10.77 0.03
CA LEU A 37 -7.86 -11.32 -0.19
C LEU A 37 -7.52 -11.59 -1.66
N PHE A 38 -8.45 -11.60 -2.63
CA PHE A 38 -8.11 -11.61 -4.09
C PHE A 38 -9.28 -11.19 -5.03
N THR A 39 -10.11 -10.20 -4.67
CA THR A 39 -11.07 -9.61 -5.64
C THR A 39 -11.01 -8.09 -5.71
N THR A 40 -10.26 -7.62 -6.71
CA THR A 40 -10.61 -6.51 -7.62
C THR A 40 -11.43 -5.37 -7.03
N ASP A 41 -10.72 -4.37 -6.53
CA ASP A 41 -11.24 -3.05 -6.24
C ASP A 41 -11.92 -2.43 -7.47
N THR A 42 -12.76 -1.41 -7.25
CA THR A 42 -13.69 -0.79 -8.21
C THR A 42 -13.09 -0.46 -9.60
N ARG A 43 -11.76 -0.26 -9.67
CA ARG A 43 -10.97 -0.12 -10.92
C ARG A 43 -11.00 -1.35 -11.84
N THR A 44 -11.08 -2.58 -11.35
CA THR A 44 -11.06 -3.76 -12.25
C THR A 44 -12.39 -4.02 -12.93
N ARG A 45 -13.52 -3.47 -12.45
CA ARG A 45 -14.80 -3.53 -13.21
C ARG A 45 -14.78 -2.67 -14.47
N GLN A 46 -14.05 -1.56 -14.47
CA GLN A 46 -13.85 -0.77 -15.69
C GLN A 46 -12.86 -1.43 -16.65
N ALA A 47 -11.82 -2.10 -16.15
CA ALA A 47 -10.86 -2.81 -17.00
C ALA A 47 -11.40 -4.16 -17.56
N GLN A 48 -12.22 -4.90 -16.80
CA GLN A 48 -12.79 -6.18 -17.24
C GLN A 48 -13.90 -6.03 -18.30
N SER A 49 -14.50 -4.84 -18.44
CA SER A 49 -15.41 -4.53 -19.55
C SER A 49 -14.69 -4.48 -20.91
N LEU A 50 -13.37 -4.26 -20.91
CA LEU A 50 -12.55 -4.08 -22.11
C LEU A 50 -11.66 -5.29 -22.47
N VAL A 51 -11.52 -6.27 -21.59
CA VAL A 51 -10.61 -7.41 -21.79
C VAL A 51 -11.34 -8.73 -21.56
N GLY A 52 -12.27 -9.04 -22.47
CA GLY A 52 -12.91 -10.35 -22.59
C GLY A 52 -12.51 -11.05 -23.89
N SER A 53 -11.55 -11.97 -23.81
CA SER A 53 -11.22 -13.02 -24.79
C SER A 53 -10.75 -12.58 -26.20
N THR A 54 -9.48 -12.80 -26.53
CA THR A 54 -9.00 -13.73 -27.59
C THR A 54 -7.55 -13.44 -27.99
N SER A 55 -6.81 -14.52 -28.23
CA SER A 55 -5.53 -14.70 -28.92
C SER A 55 -4.84 -13.48 -29.60
N PHE A 56 -3.57 -13.31 -29.25
CA PHE A 56 -2.54 -12.52 -29.96
C PHE A 56 -2.69 -12.57 -31.50
N GLN A 57 -2.91 -11.41 -32.12
CA GLN A 57 -2.49 -11.13 -33.49
C GLN A 57 -1.68 -9.83 -33.52
N ALA A 58 -0.54 -9.91 -34.20
CA ALA A 58 0.49 -8.89 -34.28
C ALA A 58 -0.01 -7.53 -34.79
N PHE A 59 0.49 -6.46 -34.17
CA PHE A 59 0.33 -5.09 -34.61
C PHE A 59 0.83 -4.90 -36.06
N GLN A 60 -0.05 -4.43 -36.95
CA GLN A 60 0.36 -3.76 -38.19
C GLN A 60 0.31 -2.25 -37.97
N LEU A 61 1.49 -1.61 -38.01
CA LEU A 61 1.68 -0.16 -38.06
C LEU A 61 1.21 0.39 -39.42
N PRO A 62 0.45 1.50 -39.48
CA PRO A 62 0.35 2.31 -40.68
C PRO A 62 1.50 3.33 -40.72
N THR A 63 2.20 3.31 -41.85
CA THR A 63 3.33 4.17 -42.21
C THR A 63 2.95 5.63 -42.48
N THR A 64 3.97 6.47 -42.34
CA THR A 64 4.09 7.92 -42.52
C THR A 64 3.62 8.52 -43.86
N GLY A 65 3.16 9.79 -43.82
CA GLY A 65 3.05 10.70 -44.97
C GLY A 65 2.57 12.13 -44.59
N THR A 66 3.48 13.10 -44.61
CA THR A 66 3.28 14.58 -44.51
C THR A 66 3.16 15.23 -45.91
N PRO A 67 3.08 16.57 -46.09
CA PRO A 67 2.12 17.60 -45.61
C PRO A 67 1.55 18.48 -46.78
N GLY A 68 0.43 19.21 -46.59
CA GLY A 68 -0.04 20.21 -47.57
C GLY A 68 -1.17 21.10 -47.06
N GLY A 69 -0.97 22.43 -47.08
CA GLY A 69 -1.86 23.47 -46.55
C GLY A 69 -3.01 23.93 -47.46
N PRO A 70 -3.44 25.20 -47.36
CA PRO A 70 -4.71 25.62 -46.76
C PRO A 70 -5.82 25.90 -47.78
N VAL A 71 -7.09 25.74 -47.39
CA VAL A 71 -8.25 26.20 -48.18
C VAL A 71 -9.24 26.94 -47.29
N ALA A 72 -9.51 28.20 -47.64
CA ALA A 72 -10.57 29.06 -47.11
C ALA A 72 -11.58 29.40 -48.25
N PRO A 73 -12.64 30.20 -48.04
CA PRO A 73 -14.03 29.73 -48.10
C PRO A 73 -14.87 30.40 -49.22
N SER A 74 -16.02 29.81 -49.59
CA SER A 74 -17.13 30.46 -50.35
C SER A 74 -18.36 29.55 -50.33
N GLY A 75 -19.63 29.95 -50.28
CA GLY A 75 -20.39 31.21 -50.11
C GLY A 75 -21.77 30.79 -49.50
N GLY A 76 -22.77 31.59 -49.15
CA GLY A 76 -23.13 32.96 -49.50
C GLY A 76 -24.67 33.06 -49.61
N GLY A 77 -25.34 33.42 -48.51
CA GLY A 77 -26.64 34.13 -48.46
C GLY A 77 -27.96 33.33 -48.32
N PRO A 78 -29.07 33.97 -47.84
CA PRO A 78 -29.24 35.38 -47.48
C PRO A 78 -29.61 35.66 -46.01
N VAL A 79 -29.30 36.89 -45.62
CA VAL A 79 -29.65 37.56 -44.37
C VAL A 79 -31.13 37.99 -44.41
N THR A 80 -31.88 37.72 -43.35
CA THR A 80 -33.14 38.44 -43.05
C THR A 80 -33.03 39.15 -41.71
N GLN A 81 -33.44 40.42 -41.76
CA GLN A 81 -33.34 41.46 -40.75
C GLN A 81 -34.22 41.20 -39.52
N THR A 82 -33.67 41.56 -38.36
CA THR A 82 -34.30 42.16 -37.16
C THR A 82 -35.79 41.86 -36.93
N ALA A 83 -36.08 40.93 -36.01
CA ALA A 83 -37.32 40.94 -35.24
C ALA A 83 -37.03 41.58 -33.87
N GLN A 84 -37.76 42.65 -33.59
CA GLN A 84 -37.75 43.39 -32.33
C GLN A 84 -37.98 42.47 -31.14
N ALA A 85 -37.21 42.67 -30.07
CA ALA A 85 -37.48 42.11 -28.76
C ALA A 85 -38.85 42.61 -28.27
N THR A 86 -39.83 41.72 -28.25
CA THR A 86 -41.04 41.87 -27.44
C THR A 86 -40.64 41.70 -25.97
N PRO A 87 -41.08 42.56 -25.04
CA PRO A 87 -40.85 42.31 -23.61
C PRO A 87 -41.64 41.05 -23.23
N LEU A 88 -40.96 40.01 -22.72
CA LEU A 88 -41.67 38.93 -22.04
C LEU A 88 -42.32 39.51 -20.76
N PRO A 89 -43.60 39.19 -20.48
CA PRO A 89 -44.22 39.50 -19.19
C PRO A 89 -43.53 38.70 -18.06
N PRO A 90 -43.56 39.19 -16.81
CA PRO A 90 -42.93 38.48 -15.71
C PRO A 90 -43.73 37.22 -15.35
N GLY A 91 -43.05 36.08 -15.28
CA GLY A 91 -43.55 34.84 -14.67
C GLY A 91 -44.14 33.81 -15.64
N GLN A 92 -43.28 32.99 -16.23
CA GLN A 92 -43.59 31.59 -16.50
C GLN A 92 -42.36 30.76 -16.11
N GLY A 93 -42.20 30.56 -14.81
CA GLY A 93 -41.36 29.47 -14.31
C GLY A 93 -41.99 28.14 -14.70
N ALA A 94 -41.17 27.13 -15.01
CA ALA A 94 -41.65 25.77 -15.10
C ALA A 94 -42.45 25.44 -13.82
N ALA A 95 -43.60 24.78 -13.96
CA ALA A 95 -44.38 24.37 -12.80
C ALA A 95 -43.55 23.36 -12.00
N VAL A 96 -43.06 23.79 -10.83
CA VAL A 96 -42.37 22.92 -9.87
C VAL A 96 -43.38 22.12 -9.07
N SER A 97 -42.94 21.01 -8.48
CA SER A 97 -43.76 20.21 -7.57
C SER A 97 -44.25 21.04 -6.37
N PRO A 98 -45.41 20.69 -5.77
CA PRO A 98 -45.94 21.41 -4.62
C PRO A 98 -44.97 21.48 -3.43
N GLU A 99 -44.16 20.43 -3.28
CA GLU A 99 -43.14 20.33 -2.23
C GLU A 99 -41.99 21.31 -2.48
N VAL A 100 -41.47 21.37 -3.70
CA VAL A 100 -40.44 22.35 -4.08
C VAL A 100 -40.98 23.78 -4.01
N GLN A 101 -42.23 24.02 -4.42
CA GLN A 101 -42.85 25.34 -4.26
C GLN A 101 -42.94 25.75 -2.79
N ALA A 102 -43.30 24.82 -1.90
CA ALA A 102 -43.35 25.08 -0.46
C ALA A 102 -41.95 25.40 0.10
N ALA A 103 -40.91 24.68 -0.34
CA ALA A 103 -39.53 24.95 0.04
C ALA A 103 -39.06 26.33 -0.46
N LEU A 104 -39.38 26.71 -1.70
CA LEU A 104 -39.08 28.05 -2.24
C LEU A 104 -39.82 29.15 -1.48
N ASP A 105 -41.09 28.93 -1.14
CA ASP A 105 -41.89 29.88 -0.36
C ASP A 105 -41.33 30.03 1.06
N GLU A 106 -40.87 28.93 1.68
CA GLU A 106 -40.23 28.94 3.00
C GLU A 106 -38.88 29.67 2.95
N LEU A 107 -38.04 29.36 1.95
CA LEU A 107 -36.76 30.03 1.70
C LEU A 107 -36.94 31.55 1.59
N ASN A 108 -37.99 32.03 0.92
CA ASN A 108 -38.28 33.45 0.77
C ASN A 108 -38.73 34.15 2.06
N LYS A 109 -39.06 33.41 3.13
CA LYS A 109 -39.35 33.97 4.46
C LYS A 109 -38.08 34.33 5.23
N PHE A 110 -36.95 33.71 4.90
CA PHE A 110 -35.67 34.05 5.51
C PHE A 110 -35.20 35.43 5.06
N GLN A 111 -34.53 36.16 5.97
CA GLN A 111 -33.78 37.35 5.60
C GLN A 111 -32.75 36.98 4.52
N PRO A 112 -32.45 37.86 3.54
CA PRO A 112 -31.54 37.53 2.42
C PRO A 112 -30.24 36.87 2.88
N GLU A 113 -29.67 37.41 3.95
CA GLU A 113 -28.43 37.01 4.59
C GLU A 113 -28.47 35.70 5.39
N SER A 114 -29.63 35.05 5.48
CA SER A 114 -29.87 33.73 6.09
C SER A 114 -30.53 32.75 5.11
N GLN A 115 -30.77 33.16 3.86
CA GLN A 115 -31.41 32.29 2.86
C GLN A 115 -30.55 31.07 2.53
N ALA A 116 -29.22 31.19 2.55
CA ALA A 116 -28.37 30.03 2.32
C ALA A 116 -28.53 28.95 3.41
N TYR A 117 -28.71 29.35 4.67
CA TYR A 117 -29.04 28.43 5.77
C TYR A 117 -30.42 27.78 5.56
N GLY A 118 -31.43 28.56 5.17
CA GLY A 118 -32.76 28.04 4.84
C GLY A 118 -32.75 27.03 3.67
N LEU A 119 -31.88 27.26 2.68
CA LEU A 119 -31.65 26.32 1.58
C LEU A 119 -31.02 25.03 2.10
N ALA A 120 -29.96 25.11 2.89
CA ALA A 120 -29.31 23.92 3.46
C ALA A 120 -30.26 23.11 4.35
N LEU A 121 -31.11 23.76 5.17
CA LEU A 121 -32.14 23.07 5.94
C LEU A 121 -33.11 22.29 5.04
N SER A 122 -33.59 22.92 3.97
CA SER A 122 -34.51 22.27 3.02
C SER A 122 -33.86 21.07 2.33
N LEU A 123 -32.56 21.12 2.08
CA LEU A 123 -31.80 20.00 1.51
C LEU A 123 -31.54 18.90 2.56
N GLN A 124 -31.27 19.26 3.81
CA GLN A 124 -31.04 18.32 4.91
C GLN A 124 -32.30 17.55 5.33
N ASP A 125 -33.50 18.11 5.11
CA ASP A 125 -34.77 17.40 5.32
C ASP A 125 -34.98 16.26 4.31
N HIS A 126 -34.18 16.23 3.24
CA HIS A 126 -34.15 15.18 2.21
C HIS A 126 -32.74 14.56 2.07
N PRO A 127 -32.19 13.91 3.12
CA PRO A 127 -30.80 13.47 3.15
C PRO A 127 -30.57 12.09 2.49
N GLY A 128 -31.63 11.41 2.06
CA GLY A 128 -31.55 10.04 1.55
C GLY A 128 -31.11 9.95 0.08
N ASP A 129 -30.60 8.78 -0.30
CA ASP A 129 -30.26 8.41 -1.69
C ASP A 129 -31.48 7.85 -2.46
N GLY A 130 -32.68 7.94 -1.89
CA GLY A 130 -33.91 7.50 -2.55
C GLY A 130 -34.25 8.38 -3.75
N ASP A 131 -34.88 7.79 -4.77
CA ASP A 131 -35.27 8.49 -6.01
C ASP A 131 -36.09 9.76 -5.72
N GLU A 132 -36.92 9.76 -4.68
CA GLU A 132 -37.75 10.90 -4.25
C GLU A 132 -36.91 12.05 -3.70
N ASP A 133 -35.98 11.78 -2.78
CA ASP A 133 -35.10 12.80 -2.19
C ASP A 133 -34.15 13.38 -3.24
N VAL A 134 -33.56 12.54 -4.09
CA VAL A 134 -32.70 12.97 -5.20
C VAL A 134 -33.48 13.84 -6.19
N ALA A 135 -34.73 13.45 -6.52
CA ALA A 135 -35.57 14.23 -7.42
C ALA A 135 -35.94 15.59 -6.82
N PHE A 136 -36.27 15.63 -5.53
CA PHE A 136 -36.55 16.88 -4.81
C PHE A 136 -35.35 17.83 -4.84
N ARG A 137 -34.15 17.37 -4.45
CA ARG A 137 -32.93 18.19 -4.44
C ARG A 137 -32.62 18.76 -5.83
N ARG A 138 -32.71 17.93 -6.86
CA ARG A 138 -32.51 18.34 -8.26
C ARG A 138 -33.51 19.38 -8.72
N GLU A 139 -34.79 19.17 -8.43
CA GLU A 139 -35.85 20.09 -8.83
C GLU A 139 -35.73 21.43 -8.10
N LEU A 140 -35.46 21.41 -6.78
CA LEU A 140 -35.25 22.62 -5.98
C LEU A 140 -34.07 23.45 -6.48
N LEU A 141 -32.91 22.83 -6.71
CA LEU A 141 -31.74 23.55 -7.23
C LEU A 141 -31.98 24.05 -8.65
N THR A 142 -32.60 23.25 -9.52
CA THR A 142 -32.95 23.69 -10.88
C THR A 142 -33.89 24.90 -10.86
N ALA A 143 -34.85 24.94 -9.92
CA ALA A 143 -35.78 26.06 -9.78
C ALA A 143 -35.10 27.35 -9.30
N LEU A 144 -34.10 27.25 -8.43
CA LEU A 144 -33.30 28.39 -7.99
C LEU A 144 -32.34 28.88 -9.07
N GLY A 145 -31.71 27.95 -9.79
CA GLY A 145 -30.68 28.21 -10.78
C GLY A 145 -29.30 28.52 -10.15
N PRO A 146 -28.22 28.23 -10.89
CA PRO A 146 -26.86 28.28 -10.34
C PRO A 146 -26.42 29.69 -9.93
N ASP A 147 -26.84 30.73 -10.66
CA ASP A 147 -26.46 32.11 -10.34
C ASP A 147 -27.09 32.59 -9.01
N ARG A 148 -28.32 32.15 -8.70
CA ARG A 148 -28.96 32.47 -7.43
C ARG A 148 -28.28 31.74 -6.28
N VAL A 149 -27.98 30.46 -6.45
CA VAL A 149 -27.29 29.67 -5.43
C VAL A 149 -25.87 30.20 -5.17
N ALA A 150 -25.13 30.57 -6.22
CA ALA A 150 -23.85 31.25 -6.10
C ALA A 150 -23.96 32.56 -5.29
N GLN A 151 -24.98 33.39 -5.57
CA GLN A 151 -25.20 34.62 -4.81
C GLN A 151 -25.44 34.35 -3.31
N LEU A 152 -26.16 33.26 -2.98
CA LEU A 152 -26.40 32.85 -1.59
C LEU A 152 -25.09 32.43 -0.90
N LEU A 153 -24.24 31.66 -1.59
CA LEU A 153 -22.94 31.23 -1.08
C LEU A 153 -21.97 32.42 -0.88
N THR A 154 -21.98 33.41 -1.78
CA THR A 154 -21.19 34.64 -1.60
C THR A 154 -21.59 35.39 -0.33
N GLN A 155 -22.89 35.48 -0.03
CA GLN A 155 -23.38 36.16 1.17
C GLN A 155 -22.99 35.43 2.47
N MET A 156 -22.81 34.11 2.41
CA MET A 156 -22.28 33.34 3.53
C MET A 156 -20.79 33.53 3.74
N ARG A 157 -20.00 33.59 2.65
CA ARG A 157 -18.54 33.78 2.73
C ARG A 157 -18.15 34.96 3.61
N ASP A 158 -18.94 36.02 3.54
CA ASP A 158 -18.70 37.26 4.30
C ASP A 158 -19.11 37.16 5.79
N LYS A 159 -19.58 35.98 6.27
CA LYS A 159 -19.98 35.69 7.65
C LYS A 159 -19.23 34.45 8.20
N LEU A 160 -18.13 34.68 8.90
CA LEU A 160 -17.31 33.62 9.55
C LEU A 160 -18.06 32.96 10.73
N GLY A 161 -18.15 31.62 10.76
CA GLY A 161 -18.51 30.83 11.95
C GLY A 161 -19.47 29.65 11.75
N GLU A 162 -20.46 29.77 10.85
CA GLU A 162 -21.45 28.71 10.52
C GLU A 162 -21.41 28.30 9.04
N GLY A 163 -20.43 28.83 8.29
CA GLY A 163 -20.33 28.76 6.84
C GLY A 163 -20.06 27.36 6.26
N PRO A 164 -19.11 26.57 6.79
CA PRO A 164 -18.68 25.33 6.15
C PRO A 164 -19.78 24.27 6.02
N GLY A 165 -20.43 23.86 7.12
CA GLY A 165 -21.45 22.81 7.07
C GLY A 165 -22.68 23.16 6.20
N VAL A 166 -23.06 24.44 6.12
CA VAL A 166 -24.12 24.90 5.21
C VAL A 166 -23.66 24.81 3.75
N ALA A 167 -22.42 25.20 3.46
CA ALA A 167 -21.88 25.19 2.11
C ALA A 167 -21.63 23.77 1.60
N GLU A 168 -21.21 22.85 2.48
CA GLU A 168 -21.05 21.43 2.17
C GLU A 168 -22.35 20.82 1.62
N VAL A 169 -23.46 20.98 2.35
CA VAL A 169 -24.78 20.46 1.94
C VAL A 169 -25.23 21.03 0.59
N ILE A 170 -25.01 22.33 0.37
CA ILE A 170 -25.38 22.98 -0.89
C ILE A 170 -24.51 22.46 -2.04
N LEU A 171 -23.20 22.28 -1.81
CA LEU A 171 -22.27 21.73 -2.81
C LEU A 171 -22.59 20.28 -3.16
N GLU A 172 -22.88 19.44 -2.17
CA GLU A 172 -23.26 18.04 -2.36
C GLU A 172 -24.48 17.93 -3.29
N ALA A 173 -25.56 18.67 -2.97
CA ALA A 173 -26.75 18.70 -3.81
C ALA A 173 -26.45 19.29 -5.21
N ALA A 174 -25.54 20.26 -5.31
CA ALA A 174 -25.16 20.86 -6.58
C ALA A 174 -24.39 19.91 -7.50
N ILE A 175 -23.56 19.02 -6.95
CA ILE A 175 -22.87 17.97 -7.72
C ILE A 175 -23.88 17.09 -8.46
N GLU A 176 -25.00 16.76 -7.81
CA GLU A 176 -26.06 15.93 -8.40
C GLU A 176 -26.93 16.65 -9.42
N SER A 177 -26.94 17.99 -9.40
CA SER A 177 -27.98 18.82 -10.02
C SER A 177 -27.50 19.75 -11.13
N TYR A 178 -26.24 20.17 -11.08
CA TYR A 178 -25.69 21.13 -12.03
C TYR A 178 -24.60 20.51 -12.92
N PRO A 179 -24.40 21.02 -14.15
CA PRO A 179 -23.22 20.69 -14.93
C PRO A 179 -21.96 21.32 -14.31
N LEU A 180 -20.79 20.77 -14.64
CA LEU A 180 -19.50 21.19 -14.06
C LEU A 180 -19.22 22.71 -14.14
N ALA A 181 -19.59 23.36 -15.26
CA ALA A 181 -19.39 24.80 -15.41
C ALA A 181 -20.19 25.63 -14.39
N ASP A 182 -21.38 25.15 -14.02
CA ASP A 182 -22.24 25.80 -13.03
C ASP A 182 -21.80 25.43 -11.61
N GLN A 183 -21.36 24.20 -11.36
CA GLN A 183 -20.69 23.81 -10.11
C GLN A 183 -19.48 24.71 -9.84
N GLY A 184 -18.68 25.00 -10.87
CA GLY A 184 -17.54 25.91 -10.80
C GLY A 184 -17.91 27.34 -10.38
N LYS A 185 -19.09 27.86 -10.77
CA LYS A 185 -19.58 29.16 -10.29
C LYS A 185 -19.87 29.15 -8.79
N LEU A 186 -20.43 28.06 -8.28
CA LEU A 186 -20.70 27.92 -6.85
C LEU A 186 -19.40 27.88 -6.05
N VAL A 187 -18.42 27.11 -6.52
CA VAL A 187 -17.08 27.06 -5.92
C VAL A 187 -16.38 28.42 -5.95
N GLN A 188 -16.45 29.13 -7.08
CA GLN A 188 -15.95 30.51 -7.18
C GLN A 188 -16.65 31.47 -6.20
N ALA A 189 -17.96 31.33 -6.01
CA ALA A 189 -18.73 32.16 -5.10
C ALA A 189 -18.37 31.93 -3.63
N MET A 190 -18.01 30.70 -3.25
CA MET A 190 -17.52 30.35 -1.91
C MET A 190 -16.11 30.89 -1.65
N GLY A 191 -15.24 30.83 -2.66
CA GLY A 191 -13.82 31.15 -2.50
C GLY A 191 -13.00 30.02 -1.83
N PRO A 192 -11.67 30.12 -1.91
CA PRO A 192 -10.76 29.05 -1.50
C PRO A 192 -10.77 28.77 0.00
N GLU A 193 -10.98 29.78 0.84
CA GLU A 193 -10.91 29.63 2.31
C GLU A 193 -12.11 28.83 2.85
N VAL A 194 -13.33 29.15 2.37
CA VAL A 194 -14.54 28.43 2.78
C VAL A 194 -14.52 27.01 2.21
N LEU A 195 -14.14 26.86 0.94
CA LEU A 195 -14.02 25.54 0.33
C LEU A 195 -12.97 24.68 1.04
N GLY A 196 -11.81 25.25 1.37
CA GLY A 196 -10.77 24.55 2.12
C GLY A 196 -11.23 24.11 3.51
N SER A 197 -12.01 24.95 4.19
CA SER A 197 -12.59 24.62 5.50
C SER A 197 -13.62 23.49 5.40
N VAL A 198 -14.52 23.52 4.40
CA VAL A 198 -15.49 22.44 4.12
C VAL A 198 -14.78 21.12 3.90
N LEU A 199 -13.80 21.12 3.00
CA LEU A 199 -13.07 19.90 2.65
C LEU A 199 -12.31 19.34 3.86
N ARG A 200 -11.67 20.20 4.64
CA ARG A 200 -10.94 19.80 5.85
C ARG A 200 -11.87 19.16 6.89
N GLU A 201 -12.92 19.87 7.29
CA GLU A 201 -13.87 19.39 8.30
C GLU A 201 -14.54 18.08 7.86
N GLY A 202 -14.87 17.96 6.57
CA GLY A 202 -15.47 16.76 6.01
C GLY A 202 -14.52 15.55 5.99
N VAL A 203 -13.25 15.72 5.64
CA VAL A 203 -12.23 14.64 5.72
C VAL A 203 -12.03 14.20 7.17
N GLU A 204 -11.92 15.15 8.10
CA GLU A 204 -11.77 14.83 9.53
C GLU A 204 -12.98 14.08 10.08
N ALA A 205 -14.19 14.47 9.67
CA ALA A 205 -15.41 13.75 10.00
C ALA A 205 -15.41 12.34 9.38
N ALA A 206 -15.01 12.16 8.13
CA ALA A 206 -14.94 10.85 7.49
C ALA A 206 -13.89 9.91 8.13
N GLY A 207 -12.78 10.48 8.63
CA GLY A 207 -11.69 9.75 9.31
C GLY A 207 -11.93 9.48 10.81
N SER A 208 -12.94 10.09 11.41
CA SER A 208 -13.19 9.98 12.85
C SER A 208 -14.05 8.74 13.21
N PRO A 209 -13.66 7.96 14.24
CA PRO A 209 -14.40 6.77 14.65
C PRO A 209 -15.71 7.08 15.40
N VAL A 210 -15.92 8.33 15.80
CA VAL A 210 -17.12 8.77 16.51
C VAL A 210 -18.13 9.48 15.62
N SER A 211 -17.83 9.62 14.32
CA SER A 211 -18.74 10.25 13.37
C SER A 211 -19.97 9.37 13.13
N PRO A 212 -21.19 9.89 13.35
CA PRO A 212 -22.41 9.20 12.94
C PRO A 212 -22.43 9.06 11.42
N ASP A 213 -22.93 7.92 10.92
CA ASP A 213 -23.06 7.63 9.49
C ASP A 213 -21.77 7.85 8.66
N ARG A 214 -20.62 7.41 9.20
CA ARG A 214 -19.28 7.53 8.58
C ARG A 214 -19.25 7.13 7.10
N GLU A 215 -19.95 6.06 6.71
CA GLU A 215 -19.98 5.60 5.31
C GLU A 215 -20.59 6.67 4.37
N ALA A 216 -21.63 7.38 4.83
CA ALA A 216 -22.22 8.49 4.09
C ALA A 216 -21.28 9.69 4.03
N ALA A 217 -20.64 10.06 5.16
CA ALA A 217 -19.63 11.13 5.18
C ALA A 217 -18.47 10.84 4.21
N LEU A 218 -17.99 9.60 4.18
CA LEU A 218 -16.94 9.16 3.25
C LEU A 218 -17.38 9.30 1.78
N ALA A 219 -18.59 8.83 1.44
CA ALA A 219 -19.12 8.91 0.08
C ALA A 219 -19.29 10.38 -0.39
N ARG A 220 -19.78 11.26 0.50
CA ARG A 220 -19.87 12.70 0.24
C ARG A 220 -18.51 13.31 -0.07
N MET A 221 -17.53 13.00 0.77
CA MET A 221 -16.18 13.51 0.60
C MET A 221 -15.51 13.00 -0.68
N GLN A 222 -15.82 11.77 -1.11
CA GLN A 222 -15.36 11.27 -2.41
C GLN A 222 -16.01 12.03 -3.59
N GLY A 223 -17.29 12.38 -3.47
CA GLY A 223 -17.98 13.24 -4.44
C GLY A 223 -17.34 14.63 -4.54
N LEU A 224 -17.07 15.26 -3.40
CA LEU A 224 -16.38 16.56 -3.34
C LEU A 224 -14.95 16.48 -3.86
N ALA A 225 -14.20 15.42 -3.54
CA ALA A 225 -12.87 15.19 -4.09
C ALA A 225 -12.90 15.08 -5.63
N THR A 226 -13.88 14.36 -6.17
CA THR A 226 -14.08 14.22 -7.62
C THR A 226 -14.37 15.58 -8.26
N LEU A 227 -15.24 16.40 -7.65
CA LEU A 227 -15.49 17.78 -8.08
C LEU A 227 -14.19 18.59 -8.15
N MET A 228 -13.31 18.48 -7.15
CA MET A 228 -12.01 19.16 -7.15
C MET A 228 -11.13 18.73 -8.33
N GLY A 229 -11.09 17.43 -8.65
CA GLY A 229 -10.37 16.90 -9.81
C GLY A 229 -10.95 17.39 -11.14
N ASP A 230 -12.28 17.42 -11.25
CA ASP A 230 -12.99 17.88 -12.44
C ASP A 230 -12.77 19.39 -12.67
N LEU A 231 -12.85 20.20 -11.62
CA LEU A 231 -12.61 21.65 -11.68
C LEU A 231 -11.15 21.97 -12.01
N HIS A 232 -10.19 21.23 -11.43
CA HIS A 232 -8.77 21.38 -11.76
C HIS A 232 -8.48 21.11 -13.24
N SER A 233 -9.23 20.18 -13.84
CA SER A 233 -9.08 19.78 -15.23
C SER A 233 -9.69 20.79 -16.23
N LEU A 234 -10.40 21.82 -15.76
CA LEU A 234 -10.93 22.88 -16.61
C LEU A 234 -9.83 23.79 -17.16
N PRO A 235 -10.04 24.44 -18.34
CA PRO A 235 -9.11 25.43 -18.85
C PRO A 235 -8.84 26.55 -17.84
N PRO A 236 -7.59 27.06 -17.74
CA PRO A 236 -7.27 28.18 -16.86
C PRO A 236 -8.20 29.37 -17.06
N GLY A 237 -8.71 29.93 -15.96
CA GLY A 237 -9.68 31.02 -15.96
C GLY A 237 -11.15 30.57 -16.03
N SER A 238 -11.42 29.26 -16.09
CA SER A 238 -12.77 28.73 -15.88
C SER A 238 -13.24 28.99 -14.44
N PRO A 239 -14.54 29.26 -14.21
CA PRO A 239 -15.08 29.46 -12.86
C PRO A 239 -14.75 28.29 -11.94
N GLY A 240 -14.22 28.57 -10.75
CA GLY A 240 -13.95 27.59 -9.70
C GLY A 240 -12.61 26.86 -9.84
N GLN A 241 -11.90 26.98 -10.97
CA GLN A 241 -10.62 26.30 -11.18
C GLN A 241 -9.52 26.86 -10.26
N SER A 242 -9.40 28.19 -10.17
CA SER A 242 -8.43 28.84 -9.27
C SER A 242 -8.75 28.66 -7.80
N GLU A 243 -10.04 28.63 -7.47
CA GLU A 243 -10.54 28.49 -6.11
C GLU A 243 -10.38 27.04 -5.62
N ALA A 244 -10.52 26.04 -6.50
CA ALA A 244 -10.19 24.66 -6.19
C ALA A 244 -8.69 24.49 -5.86
N ALA A 245 -7.80 25.05 -6.68
CA ALA A 245 -6.36 25.05 -6.40
C ALA A 245 -6.04 25.81 -5.10
N GLY A 246 -6.59 27.02 -4.92
CA GLY A 246 -6.39 27.83 -3.73
C GLY A 246 -6.95 27.20 -2.44
N ALA A 247 -7.99 26.37 -2.53
CA ALA A 247 -8.52 25.63 -1.38
C ALA A 247 -7.56 24.55 -0.91
N LEU A 248 -6.90 23.82 -1.82
CA LEU A 248 -5.86 22.86 -1.46
C LEU A 248 -4.65 23.57 -0.83
N ASP A 249 -4.21 24.68 -1.40
CA ASP A 249 -3.15 25.51 -0.81
C ASP A 249 -3.56 26.00 0.59
N HIS A 250 -4.83 26.39 0.76
CA HIS A 250 -5.34 26.82 2.07
C HIS A 250 -5.30 25.67 3.08
N ILE A 251 -5.75 24.45 2.71
CA ILE A 251 -5.71 23.27 3.59
C ILE A 251 -4.26 22.96 4.00
N GLN A 252 -3.34 22.95 3.05
CA GLN A 252 -1.92 22.66 3.31
C GLN A 252 -1.29 23.65 4.29
N ASN A 253 -1.60 24.95 4.16
CA ASN A 253 -0.99 26.01 4.95
C ASN A 253 -1.74 26.37 6.24
N SER A 254 -2.94 25.82 6.44
CA SER A 254 -3.80 26.13 7.59
C SER A 254 -3.78 25.01 8.61
N ALA A 255 -2.64 24.79 9.26
CA ALA A 255 -2.54 23.93 10.42
C ALA A 255 -2.95 24.70 11.69
N LEU A 256 -4.01 24.24 12.36
CA LEU A 256 -4.27 24.58 13.75
C LEU A 256 -3.55 23.55 14.63
N GLU A 257 -2.95 24.03 15.71
CA GLU A 257 -2.17 23.21 16.64
C GLU A 257 -3.09 22.17 17.30
N GLY A 258 -2.97 20.89 16.91
CA GLY A 258 -3.76 19.77 17.43
C GLY A 258 -4.72 19.09 16.42
N ASP A 259 -4.82 19.60 15.19
CA ASP A 259 -5.71 19.07 14.13
C ASP A 259 -4.97 18.15 13.14
N THR A 260 -5.71 17.52 12.22
CA THR A 260 -5.13 16.63 11.20
C THR A 260 -4.18 17.39 10.27
N PRO A 261 -3.03 16.83 9.85
CA PRO A 261 -2.07 17.57 9.04
C PRO A 261 -2.68 18.00 7.71
N GLY A 262 -2.52 19.28 7.38
CA GLY A 262 -3.04 19.85 6.14
C GLY A 262 -2.56 19.09 4.90
N ALA A 263 -1.29 18.66 4.88
CA ALA A 263 -0.72 17.86 3.79
C ALA A 263 -1.44 16.52 3.62
N SER A 264 -1.72 15.80 4.70
CA SER A 264 -2.36 14.48 4.67
C SER A 264 -3.85 14.59 4.30
N ILE A 265 -4.54 15.64 4.74
CA ILE A 265 -5.93 15.94 4.32
C ILE A 265 -5.98 16.24 2.83
N ALA A 266 -5.09 17.12 2.36
CA ALA A 266 -4.99 17.47 0.95
C ALA A 266 -4.66 16.22 0.11
N ALA A 267 -3.76 15.34 0.59
CA ALA A 267 -3.48 14.06 -0.08
C ALA A 267 -4.69 13.15 -0.16
N TRP A 268 -5.52 13.05 0.90
CA TRP A 268 -6.77 12.28 0.84
C TRP A 268 -7.68 12.79 -0.27
N ILE A 269 -7.87 14.11 -0.37
CA ILE A 269 -8.71 14.74 -1.41
C ILE A 269 -8.13 14.47 -2.79
N VAL A 270 -6.84 14.72 -2.97
CA VAL A 270 -6.13 14.56 -4.24
C VAL A 270 -6.13 13.10 -4.70
N ALA A 271 -5.91 12.16 -3.79
CA ALA A 271 -5.95 10.72 -4.09
C ALA A 271 -7.34 10.26 -4.52
N ASN A 272 -8.41 10.82 -3.94
CA ASN A 272 -9.80 10.49 -4.28
C ASN A 272 -10.38 11.33 -5.44
N SER A 273 -9.60 12.26 -6.01
CA SER A 273 -10.11 13.22 -6.99
C SER A 273 -10.38 12.68 -8.40
N GLY A 274 -9.89 11.49 -8.72
CA GLY A 274 -9.94 10.94 -10.07
C GLY A 274 -9.06 11.66 -11.11
N SER A 275 -8.30 12.69 -10.72
CA SER A 275 -7.46 13.50 -11.62
C SER A 275 -5.98 13.23 -11.43
N ASP A 276 -5.35 12.57 -12.41
CA ASP A 276 -3.90 12.34 -12.41
C ASP A 276 -3.08 13.63 -12.55
N SER A 277 -3.63 14.66 -13.22
CA SER A 277 -2.95 15.98 -13.27
C SER A 277 -2.95 16.64 -11.90
N LEU A 278 -4.06 16.59 -11.16
CA LEU A 278 -4.13 17.14 -9.81
C LEU A 278 -3.15 16.41 -8.86
N ARG A 279 -3.10 15.08 -8.94
CA ARG A 279 -2.13 14.25 -8.17
C ARG A 279 -0.69 14.61 -8.49
N SER A 280 -0.37 14.75 -9.78
CA SER A 280 0.97 15.12 -10.21
C SER A 280 1.34 16.54 -9.77
N ASP A 281 0.44 17.52 -9.91
CA ASP A 281 0.71 18.91 -9.53
C ASP A 281 0.92 19.05 -8.02
N PHE A 282 0.09 18.37 -7.22
CA PHE A 282 0.23 18.29 -5.77
C PHE A 282 1.59 17.70 -5.37
N ALA A 283 1.95 16.53 -5.90
CA ALA A 283 3.22 15.88 -5.59
C ALA A 283 4.41 16.74 -6.03
N ASN A 284 4.37 17.30 -7.24
CA ASN A 284 5.43 18.14 -7.77
C ASN A 284 5.65 19.41 -6.94
N GLY A 285 4.63 19.99 -6.31
CA GLY A 285 4.79 21.13 -5.41
C GLY A 285 5.79 20.84 -4.28
N TYR A 286 5.62 19.71 -3.60
CA TYR A 286 6.53 19.26 -2.55
C TYR A 286 7.89 18.80 -3.08
N LEU A 287 7.91 18.10 -4.22
CA LEU A 287 9.16 17.59 -4.81
C LEU A 287 10.05 18.71 -5.36
N GLU A 288 9.48 19.78 -5.92
CA GLU A 288 10.25 20.97 -6.33
C GLU A 288 10.79 21.74 -5.11
N ALA A 289 10.02 21.83 -4.02
CA ALA A 289 10.53 22.38 -2.75
C ALA A 289 11.72 21.56 -2.22
N LEU A 290 11.60 20.22 -2.23
CA LEU A 290 12.67 19.31 -1.83
C LEU A 290 13.92 19.41 -2.71
N LYS A 291 13.75 19.64 -4.02
CA LYS A 291 14.86 19.91 -4.95
C LYS A 291 15.59 21.20 -4.60
N ALA A 292 14.85 22.23 -4.17
CA ALA A 292 15.42 23.51 -3.77
C ALA A 292 16.09 23.45 -2.39
N ASP A 293 15.50 22.75 -1.43
CA ASP A 293 16.00 22.57 -0.07
C ASP A 293 15.71 21.14 0.44
N PRO A 294 16.71 20.26 0.59
CA PRO A 294 16.52 18.91 1.13
C PRO A 294 15.90 18.85 2.53
N ALA A 295 15.96 19.93 3.31
CA ALA A 295 15.35 20.00 4.64
C ALA A 295 13.88 20.43 4.61
N SER A 296 13.31 20.72 3.43
CA SER A 296 11.97 21.32 3.33
C SER A 296 10.81 20.35 3.53
N LEU A 297 11.07 19.04 3.50
CA LEU A 297 10.01 18.03 3.49
C LEU A 297 9.88 17.37 4.87
N ALA A 298 8.70 17.48 5.46
CA ALA A 298 8.33 16.78 6.68
C ALA A 298 7.88 15.33 6.41
N PRO A 299 7.87 14.44 7.42
CA PRO A 299 7.38 13.06 7.28
C PRO A 299 5.98 12.93 6.69
N GLU A 300 5.03 13.71 7.21
CA GLU A 300 3.63 13.73 6.75
C GLU A 300 3.49 14.17 5.30
N GLU A 301 4.35 15.10 4.86
CA GLU A 301 4.38 15.58 3.48
C GLU A 301 4.96 14.51 2.54
N ALA A 302 5.98 13.78 2.97
CA ALA A 302 6.52 12.65 2.20
C ALA A 302 5.48 11.54 2.02
N ARG A 303 4.70 11.24 3.05
CA ARG A 303 3.58 10.27 3.00
C ARG A 303 2.43 10.77 2.14
N ALA A 304 2.09 12.05 2.23
CA ALA A 304 1.11 12.71 1.39
C ALA A 304 1.50 12.63 -0.10
N VAL A 305 2.77 12.88 -0.44
CA VAL A 305 3.31 12.72 -1.79
C VAL A 305 3.24 11.25 -2.23
N ALA A 306 3.69 10.31 -1.39
CA ALA A 306 3.61 8.88 -1.70
C ALA A 306 2.16 8.45 -2.00
N TRP A 307 1.21 8.85 -1.16
CA TRP A 307 -0.21 8.56 -1.35
C TRP A 307 -0.76 9.14 -2.66
N ALA A 308 -0.49 10.41 -2.94
CA ALA A 308 -0.93 11.04 -4.19
C ALA A 308 -0.37 10.30 -5.42
N LEU A 309 0.92 9.97 -5.42
CA LEU A 309 1.57 9.26 -6.53
C LEU A 309 1.08 7.82 -6.67
N GLY A 310 0.94 7.08 -5.56
CA GLY A 310 0.42 5.71 -5.54
C GLY A 310 -1.05 5.60 -5.97
N SER A 311 -1.81 6.70 -5.90
CA SER A 311 -3.20 6.74 -6.35
C SER A 311 -3.37 6.94 -7.87
N MET A 312 -2.30 7.23 -8.62
CA MET A 312 -2.36 7.52 -10.06
C MET A 312 -2.92 6.34 -10.87
N THR A 313 -3.51 6.62 -12.03
CA THR A 313 -4.19 5.58 -12.84
C THR A 313 -3.21 4.65 -13.55
N GLN A 314 -2.03 5.15 -13.93
CA GLN A 314 -0.91 4.37 -14.49
C GLN A 314 0.27 4.37 -13.52
N SER A 315 0.04 3.86 -12.32
CA SER A 315 0.88 4.14 -11.15
C SER A 315 2.35 3.67 -11.19
N PRO A 316 2.72 2.47 -11.73
CA PRO A 316 4.13 2.10 -11.67
C PRO A 316 5.00 3.00 -12.54
N THR A 317 4.55 3.44 -13.72
CA THR A 317 5.35 4.29 -14.63
C THR A 317 5.15 5.79 -14.41
N SER A 318 3.89 6.24 -14.30
CA SER A 318 3.58 7.67 -14.23
C SER A 318 3.72 8.22 -12.81
N GLY A 319 3.37 7.42 -11.79
CA GLY A 319 3.49 7.82 -10.39
C GLY A 319 4.93 7.85 -9.89
N LEU A 320 5.74 6.86 -10.27
CA LEU A 320 7.11 6.78 -9.77
C LEU A 320 8.11 7.64 -10.55
N GLY A 321 7.77 8.09 -11.77
CA GLY A 321 8.66 8.91 -12.60
C GLY A 321 9.18 10.14 -11.86
N ALA A 322 8.31 10.84 -11.14
CA ALA A 322 8.67 12.03 -10.37
C ALA A 322 9.72 11.75 -9.27
N ILE A 323 9.68 10.56 -8.65
CA ILE A 323 10.65 10.13 -7.62
C ILE A 323 11.93 9.60 -8.25
N VAL A 324 11.82 8.86 -9.37
CA VAL A 324 12.98 8.35 -10.13
C VAL A 324 13.83 9.50 -10.67
N ASP A 325 13.19 10.60 -11.11
CA ASP A 325 13.83 11.79 -11.65
C ASP A 325 14.42 12.72 -10.58
N LEU A 326 14.19 12.46 -9.29
CA LEU A 326 14.88 13.19 -8.23
C LEU A 326 16.38 12.91 -8.28
N PRO A 327 17.22 13.94 -8.01
CA PRO A 327 18.61 13.68 -7.76
C PRO A 327 18.77 12.77 -6.54
N GLU A 328 19.86 12.00 -6.53
CA GLU A 328 20.06 10.90 -5.57
C GLU A 328 19.85 11.32 -4.11
N ALA A 329 20.49 12.43 -3.68
CA ALA A 329 20.39 12.90 -2.30
C ALA A 329 18.95 13.24 -1.89
N GLN A 330 18.18 13.85 -2.79
CA GLN A 330 16.76 14.17 -2.57
C GLN A 330 15.90 12.92 -2.54
N ARG A 331 16.17 11.92 -3.39
CA ARG A 331 15.46 10.63 -3.34
C ARG A 331 15.72 9.91 -2.01
N THR A 332 16.97 9.86 -1.56
CA THR A 332 17.34 9.30 -0.24
C THR A 332 16.61 10.03 0.89
N GLN A 333 16.59 11.36 0.82
CA GLN A 333 15.90 12.19 1.81
C GLN A 333 14.39 11.94 1.82
N PHE A 334 13.75 11.88 0.64
CA PHE A 334 12.33 11.56 0.51
C PHE A 334 11.99 10.22 1.17
N LEU A 335 12.77 9.16 0.86
CA LEU A 335 12.56 7.84 1.44
C LEU A 335 12.83 7.83 2.96
N GLY A 336 13.81 8.61 3.42
CA GLY A 336 14.06 8.81 4.85
C GLY A 336 12.85 9.39 5.58
N GLN A 337 12.28 10.48 5.04
CA GLN A 337 11.08 11.12 5.62
C GLN A 337 9.85 10.20 5.53
N LEU A 338 9.66 9.50 4.40
CA LEU A 338 8.58 8.53 4.23
C LEU A 338 8.60 7.43 5.31
N SER A 339 9.81 6.98 5.67
CA SER A 339 10.04 5.91 6.65
C SER A 339 10.16 6.39 8.10
N ALA A 340 10.05 7.69 8.37
CA ALA A 340 10.11 8.20 9.74
C ALA A 340 9.00 7.55 10.59
N SER A 341 9.27 7.28 11.86
CA SER A 341 8.35 6.55 12.73
C SER A 341 7.19 7.42 13.21
N ASP A 342 7.47 8.69 13.50
CA ASP A 342 6.52 9.67 13.99
C ASP A 342 5.82 10.39 12.83
N GLY A 343 4.69 11.01 13.14
CA GLY A 343 3.94 11.82 12.20
C GLY A 343 2.65 12.30 12.85
N PRO A 344 2.22 13.53 12.58
CA PRO A 344 1.01 14.07 13.18
C PRO A 344 -0.25 13.29 12.76
N GLU A 345 -0.25 12.50 11.67
CA GLU A 345 -1.37 11.61 11.33
C GLU A 345 -1.66 10.57 12.43
N LEU A 346 -0.65 10.19 13.23
CA LEU A 346 -0.81 9.23 14.33
C LEU A 346 -1.71 9.73 15.45
N GLN A 347 -2.12 11.01 15.42
CA GLN A 347 -2.99 11.63 16.42
C GLN A 347 -4.42 11.87 15.90
N THR A 348 -4.70 11.54 14.64
CA THR A 348 -5.90 12.01 13.89
C THR A 348 -7.07 11.02 13.84
N GLY A 349 -7.01 9.96 14.66
CA GLY A 349 -8.04 8.92 14.72
C GLY A 349 -7.71 7.68 13.88
N ALA A 350 -8.29 6.54 14.24
CA ALA A 350 -7.89 5.24 13.71
C ALA A 350 -8.18 5.06 12.20
N PHE A 351 -9.32 5.56 11.71
CA PHE A 351 -9.69 5.36 10.29
C PHE A 351 -8.86 6.25 9.37
N PHE A 352 -8.57 7.50 9.75
CA PHE A 352 -7.66 8.34 8.98
C PHE A 352 -6.25 7.74 8.88
N GLN A 353 -5.74 7.19 9.99
CA GLN A 353 -4.45 6.48 10.00
C GLN A 353 -4.45 5.26 9.09
N GLU A 354 -5.54 4.49 9.08
CA GLU A 354 -5.69 3.34 8.19
C GLU A 354 -5.70 3.75 6.71
N ASP A 355 -6.42 4.82 6.35
CA ASP A 355 -6.45 5.36 4.98
C ASP A 355 -5.06 5.86 4.55
N ALA A 356 -4.36 6.61 5.41
CA ALA A 356 -3.01 7.11 5.12
C ALA A 356 -2.00 5.95 4.93
N LEU A 357 -2.05 4.95 5.81
CA LEU A 357 -1.20 3.76 5.70
C LEU A 357 -1.53 2.94 4.44
N ALA A 358 -2.81 2.78 4.10
CA ALA A 358 -3.22 2.11 2.87
C ALA A 358 -2.70 2.84 1.63
N GLY A 359 -2.82 4.18 1.60
CA GLY A 359 -2.28 5.02 0.54
C GLY A 359 -0.77 4.89 0.34
N VAL A 360 -0.01 4.89 1.44
CA VAL A 360 1.44 4.66 1.39
C VAL A 360 1.77 3.23 0.94
N ASN A 361 1.02 2.22 1.41
CA ASN A 361 1.22 0.84 0.98
C ASN A 361 0.96 0.62 -0.52
N GLU A 362 0.00 1.32 -1.13
CA GLU A 362 -0.20 1.29 -2.59
C GLU A 362 1.03 1.84 -3.34
N PHE A 363 1.60 2.96 -2.89
CA PHE A 363 2.86 3.47 -3.44
C PHE A 363 4.00 2.45 -3.32
N LEU A 364 4.14 1.79 -2.16
CA LEU A 364 5.15 0.73 -1.98
C LEU A 364 4.89 -0.46 -2.89
N MET A 365 3.62 -0.84 -3.11
CA MET A 365 3.25 -1.87 -4.07
C MET A 365 3.62 -1.46 -5.51
N ASP A 366 3.48 -0.19 -5.88
CA ASP A 366 3.94 0.28 -7.19
C ASP A 366 5.45 0.20 -7.35
N VAL A 367 6.23 0.52 -6.31
CA VAL A 367 7.68 0.33 -6.31
C VAL A 367 8.06 -1.14 -6.50
N SER A 368 7.26 -2.07 -5.96
CA SER A 368 7.45 -3.51 -6.23
C SER A 368 7.22 -3.87 -7.69
N ARG A 369 6.19 -3.28 -8.33
CA ARG A 369 5.77 -3.52 -9.73
C ARG A 369 6.59 -2.74 -10.76
N LEU A 370 7.44 -1.83 -10.32
CA LEU A 370 8.32 -0.99 -11.14
C LEU A 370 9.11 -1.83 -12.16
N ASP A 371 9.01 -1.52 -13.45
CA ASP A 371 9.95 -2.09 -14.43
C ASP A 371 11.05 -1.05 -14.73
N PRO A 372 12.31 -1.25 -14.30
CA PRO A 372 13.39 -0.30 -14.57
C PRO A 372 13.56 0.01 -16.06
N GLY A 373 13.28 -0.95 -16.95
CA GLY A 373 13.40 -0.76 -18.40
C GLY A 373 12.40 0.24 -18.99
N SER A 374 11.34 0.58 -18.25
CA SER A 374 10.33 1.55 -18.67
C SER A 374 10.69 3.02 -18.37
N PHE A 375 11.81 3.26 -17.67
CA PHE A 375 12.24 4.60 -17.27
C PHE A 375 13.42 5.12 -18.11
N PRO A 376 13.49 6.44 -18.36
CA PRO A 376 14.66 7.05 -19.01
C PRO A 376 15.97 6.75 -18.27
N ASN A 377 15.91 6.68 -16.93
CA ASN A 377 17.02 6.31 -16.07
C ASN A 377 16.74 4.97 -15.36
N ALA A 378 16.95 3.87 -16.07
CA ALA A 378 16.73 2.52 -15.55
C ALA A 378 17.57 2.23 -14.28
N GLN A 379 18.76 2.81 -14.15
CA GLN A 379 19.58 2.63 -12.95
C GLN A 379 18.95 3.32 -11.74
N ALA A 380 18.46 4.55 -11.87
CA ALA A 380 17.76 5.24 -10.78
C ALA A 380 16.47 4.53 -10.38
N ALA A 381 15.73 3.97 -11.34
CA ALA A 381 14.55 3.15 -11.05
C ALA A 381 14.91 1.87 -10.27
N LYS A 382 15.97 1.16 -10.70
CA LYS A 382 16.46 -0.01 -9.95
C LYS A 382 16.90 0.36 -8.53
N GLU A 383 17.64 1.46 -8.39
CA GLU A 383 18.07 1.96 -7.08
C GLU A 383 16.91 2.40 -6.20
N LEU A 384 15.85 3.01 -6.76
CA LEU A 384 14.64 3.36 -6.02
C LEU A 384 14.05 2.11 -5.34
N ARG A 385 13.86 1.00 -6.07
CA ARG A 385 13.35 -0.24 -5.46
C ARG A 385 14.24 -0.72 -4.31
N ILE A 386 15.55 -0.76 -4.52
CA ILE A 386 16.49 -1.27 -3.50
C ILE A 386 16.51 -0.37 -2.27
N GLU A 387 16.54 0.94 -2.48
CA GLU A 387 16.59 1.94 -1.42
C GLU A 387 15.28 1.98 -0.63
N THR A 388 14.12 1.91 -1.30
CA THR A 388 12.82 1.77 -0.65
C THR A 388 12.75 0.48 0.16
N PHE A 389 13.16 -0.65 -0.40
CA PHE A 389 13.22 -1.92 0.34
C PHE A 389 14.04 -1.78 1.62
N GLN A 390 15.22 -1.15 1.54
CA GLN A 390 16.11 -0.99 2.70
C GLN A 390 15.54 -0.06 3.78
N GLN A 391 15.02 1.10 3.39
CA GLN A 391 14.48 2.09 4.35
C GLN A 391 13.22 1.56 5.03
N ILE A 392 12.28 1.00 4.25
CA ILE A 392 11.02 0.47 4.78
C ILE A 392 11.26 -0.78 5.63
N SER A 393 12.19 -1.66 5.26
CA SER A 393 12.54 -2.81 6.12
C SER A 393 13.13 -2.37 7.46
N LYS A 394 13.93 -1.29 7.49
CA LYS A 394 14.48 -0.73 8.73
C LYS A 394 13.39 -0.12 9.62
N ALA A 395 12.37 0.47 9.01
CA ALA A 395 11.27 1.18 9.68
C ALA A 395 9.98 0.35 9.86
N VAL A 396 9.95 -0.92 9.46
CA VAL A 396 8.72 -1.74 9.39
C VAL A 396 7.92 -1.79 10.69
N GLU A 397 8.60 -1.74 11.84
CA GLU A 397 8.01 -1.74 13.18
C GLU A 397 7.69 -0.34 13.74
N GLY A 398 7.97 0.72 12.98
CA GLY A 398 7.72 2.10 13.38
C GLY A 398 6.24 2.41 13.54
N ASP A 399 5.92 3.43 14.34
CA ASP A 399 4.55 3.74 14.76
C ASP A 399 3.57 4.01 13.61
N PHE A 400 4.06 4.46 12.44
CA PHE A 400 3.24 4.61 11.24
C PHE A 400 3.04 3.32 10.43
N LEU A 401 4.11 2.57 10.15
CA LEU A 401 4.03 1.34 9.34
C LEU A 401 3.41 0.17 10.12
N ARG A 402 3.48 0.23 11.46
CA ARG A 402 2.73 -0.61 12.42
C ARG A 402 2.88 -2.12 12.21
N ASP A 403 4.01 -2.57 11.65
CA ASP A 403 4.24 -3.97 11.31
C ASP A 403 3.07 -4.55 10.48
N SER A 404 2.49 -3.75 9.58
CA SER A 404 1.20 -4.04 8.95
C SER A 404 1.30 -5.09 7.83
N PRO A 405 0.25 -5.91 7.61
CA PRO A 405 0.22 -6.88 6.51
C PRO A 405 0.42 -6.26 5.12
N GLY A 406 -0.09 -5.04 4.89
CA GLY A 406 0.09 -4.33 3.62
C GLY A 406 1.56 -3.98 3.36
N THR A 407 2.27 -3.52 4.38
CA THR A 407 3.71 -3.22 4.29
C THR A 407 4.54 -4.49 4.11
N HIS A 408 4.18 -5.58 4.80
CA HIS A 408 4.80 -6.90 4.61
C HIS A 408 4.64 -7.38 3.16
N GLY A 409 3.43 -7.27 2.61
CA GLY A 409 3.14 -7.65 1.23
C GLY A 409 3.96 -6.87 0.21
N ALA A 410 4.11 -5.55 0.42
CA ALA A 410 4.92 -4.70 -0.44
C ALA A 410 6.42 -5.06 -0.38
N LEU A 411 6.98 -5.23 0.82
CA LEU A 411 8.38 -5.64 1.00
C LEU A 411 8.66 -7.02 0.39
N ALA A 412 7.78 -7.99 0.61
CA ALA A 412 7.91 -9.33 0.03
C ALA A 412 7.84 -9.28 -1.50
N SER A 413 6.96 -8.45 -2.06
CA SER A 413 6.84 -8.25 -3.51
C SER A 413 8.09 -7.59 -4.09
N MET A 414 8.67 -6.58 -3.41
CA MET A 414 9.94 -5.96 -3.83
C MET A 414 11.08 -6.98 -3.83
N PHE A 415 11.18 -7.78 -2.77
CA PHE A 415 12.20 -8.82 -2.63
C PHE A 415 12.07 -9.87 -3.73
N ALA A 416 10.85 -10.36 -4.00
CA ALA A 416 10.59 -11.33 -5.06
C ALA A 416 10.85 -10.78 -6.46
N ALA A 417 10.61 -9.47 -6.69
CA ALA A 417 10.83 -8.83 -7.98
C ALA A 417 12.31 -8.62 -8.32
N ASP A 418 13.19 -8.42 -7.33
CA ASP A 418 14.62 -8.17 -7.57
C ASP A 418 15.52 -8.70 -6.43
N THR A 419 15.39 -9.99 -6.09
CA THR A 419 16.19 -10.61 -5.02
C THR A 419 17.68 -10.46 -5.27
N GLU A 420 18.13 -10.70 -6.50
CA GLU A 420 19.54 -10.57 -6.89
C GLU A 420 20.04 -9.13 -6.75
N GLY A 421 19.30 -8.15 -7.26
CA GLY A 421 19.69 -6.74 -7.19
C GLY A 421 19.75 -6.24 -5.75
N ILE A 422 18.77 -6.60 -4.91
CA ILE A 422 18.73 -6.24 -3.48
C ILE A 422 19.90 -6.86 -2.73
N VAL A 423 20.14 -8.17 -2.87
CA VAL A 423 21.22 -8.86 -2.14
C VAL A 423 22.59 -8.41 -2.63
N ASN A 424 22.80 -8.36 -3.95
CA ASN A 424 24.10 -7.98 -4.52
C ASN A 424 24.50 -6.55 -4.13
N THR A 425 23.55 -5.62 -4.18
CA THR A 425 23.77 -4.22 -3.79
C THR A 425 24.04 -4.10 -2.29
N SER A 426 23.19 -4.70 -1.46
CA SER A 426 23.33 -4.68 0.00
C SER A 426 24.66 -5.30 0.46
N ALA A 427 25.06 -6.41 -0.15
CA ALA A 427 26.29 -7.12 0.15
C ALA A 427 27.56 -6.46 -0.42
N ASN A 428 27.49 -5.43 -1.24
CA ASN A 428 28.68 -4.83 -1.87
C ASN A 428 29.21 -3.66 -1.02
N THR A 429 30.35 -3.83 -0.34
CA THR A 429 30.94 -2.77 0.51
C THR A 429 31.32 -1.51 -0.26
N SER A 430 31.58 -1.62 -1.56
CA SER A 430 31.92 -0.49 -2.42
C SER A 430 30.69 0.20 -3.01
N HIS A 431 29.49 -0.35 -2.82
CA HIS A 431 28.25 0.27 -3.29
C HIS A 431 27.72 1.27 -2.26
N ARG A 432 27.13 2.37 -2.74
CA ARG A 432 26.56 3.42 -1.88
C ARG A 432 25.38 2.90 -1.03
N LEU A 433 24.52 2.10 -1.64
CA LEU A 433 23.38 1.39 -1.02
C LEU A 433 23.80 0.06 -0.37
N ASN A 434 25.06 -0.05 0.07
CA ASN A 434 25.45 -1.12 0.99
C ASN A 434 24.51 -1.11 2.20
N ASP A 435 24.04 -2.29 2.63
CA ASP A 435 23.36 -2.45 3.91
C ASP A 435 24.40 -2.92 4.94
N PRO A 436 24.97 -1.99 5.74
CA PRO A 436 25.99 -2.34 6.71
C PRO A 436 25.39 -3.34 7.69
N GLU A 437 26.14 -4.40 7.96
CA GLU A 437 25.73 -5.45 8.89
C GLU A 437 24.42 -6.18 8.51
N GLY A 438 23.93 -6.03 7.27
CA GLY A 438 22.69 -6.70 6.83
C GLY A 438 21.43 -6.27 7.58
N GLN A 439 21.43 -5.10 8.22
CA GLN A 439 20.35 -4.66 9.11
C GLN A 439 18.98 -4.60 8.44
N ALA A 440 18.88 -4.05 7.22
CA ALA A 440 17.61 -4.01 6.50
C ALA A 440 17.12 -5.41 6.15
N LEU A 441 18.01 -6.24 5.61
CA LEU A 441 17.64 -7.59 5.18
C LEU A 441 17.30 -8.50 6.38
N ALA A 442 17.97 -8.33 7.51
CA ALA A 442 17.67 -9.03 8.76
C ALA A 442 16.30 -8.62 9.32
N LYS A 443 15.99 -7.30 9.37
CA LYS A 443 14.64 -6.83 9.78
C LYS A 443 13.55 -7.32 8.83
N PHE A 444 13.81 -7.33 7.52
CA PHE A 444 12.89 -7.92 6.55
C PHE A 444 12.60 -9.39 6.86
N PHE A 445 13.63 -10.21 7.09
CA PHE A 445 13.40 -11.61 7.45
C PHE A 445 12.67 -11.76 8.78
N ASP A 446 13.02 -10.98 9.81
CA ASP A 446 12.34 -10.99 11.11
C ASP A 446 10.83 -10.72 10.95
N HIS A 447 10.48 -9.55 10.44
CA HIS A 447 9.12 -9.05 10.42
C HIS A 447 8.28 -9.66 9.30
N VAL A 448 8.85 -9.85 8.10
CA VAL A 448 8.09 -10.25 6.92
C VAL A 448 8.13 -11.76 6.68
N ALA A 449 9.29 -12.40 6.82
CA ALA A 449 9.39 -13.84 6.55
C ALA A 449 8.93 -14.67 7.75
N PHE A 450 9.44 -14.39 8.95
CA PHE A 450 9.13 -15.18 10.13
C PHE A 450 7.81 -14.76 10.78
N ARG A 451 7.59 -13.46 11.01
CA ARG A 451 6.38 -12.97 11.69
C ARG A 451 5.19 -12.74 10.74
N GLY A 452 5.44 -12.32 9.50
CA GLY A 452 4.41 -12.04 8.48
C GLY A 452 3.86 -13.31 7.83
N GLU A 453 2.72 -13.82 8.29
CA GLU A 453 2.18 -15.09 7.77
C GLU A 453 1.75 -15.03 6.30
N ASP A 454 1.09 -13.94 5.89
CA ASP A 454 0.47 -13.82 4.56
C ASP A 454 1.50 -13.63 3.44
N SER A 455 2.68 -13.10 3.77
CA SER A 455 3.75 -12.81 2.81
C SER A 455 4.85 -13.87 2.79
N ARG A 456 4.87 -14.77 3.78
CA ARG A 456 5.94 -15.75 4.01
C ARG A 456 6.25 -16.59 2.79
N SER A 457 5.22 -17.12 2.12
CA SER A 457 5.38 -18.03 0.96
C SER A 457 6.09 -17.35 -0.21
N LEU A 458 5.78 -16.07 -0.46
CA LEU A 458 6.42 -15.29 -1.52
C LEU A 458 7.92 -15.07 -1.23
N VAL A 459 8.25 -14.78 0.04
CA VAL A 459 9.65 -14.62 0.46
C VAL A 459 10.42 -15.94 0.36
N THR A 460 9.85 -17.04 0.86
CA THR A 460 10.52 -18.35 0.82
C THR A 460 10.71 -18.84 -0.61
N GLU A 461 9.72 -18.66 -1.50
CA GLU A 461 9.85 -19.03 -2.92
C GLU A 461 10.95 -18.22 -3.63
N ALA A 462 10.99 -16.90 -3.40
CA ALA A 462 12.03 -16.04 -3.97
C ALA A 462 13.43 -16.44 -3.47
N LEU A 463 13.55 -16.73 -2.17
CA LEU A 463 14.80 -17.16 -1.55
C LEU A 463 15.27 -18.53 -2.07
N GLN A 464 14.34 -19.50 -2.21
CA GLN A 464 14.64 -20.83 -2.76
C GLN A 464 15.15 -20.73 -4.20
N LYS A 465 14.50 -19.94 -5.05
CA LYS A 465 14.93 -19.68 -6.43
C LYS A 465 16.30 -19.03 -6.49
N TYR A 466 16.53 -18.03 -5.64
CA TYR A 466 17.81 -17.31 -5.61
C TYR A 466 18.98 -18.18 -5.16
N LEU A 467 18.78 -18.96 -4.09
CA LEU A 467 19.82 -19.83 -3.54
C LEU A 467 20.01 -21.09 -4.38
N GLY A 468 18.98 -21.61 -5.03
CA GLY A 468 19.04 -22.91 -5.73
C GLY A 468 18.78 -24.07 -4.78
N VAL A 469 17.65 -24.02 -4.07
CA VAL A 469 17.22 -25.11 -3.18
C VAL A 469 16.13 -25.92 -3.88
N GLY A 470 16.29 -27.24 -3.90
CA GLY A 470 15.30 -28.16 -4.47
C GLY A 470 15.51 -28.39 -5.97
N ALA A 471 14.47 -28.14 -6.78
CA ALA A 471 14.52 -28.34 -8.23
C ALA A 471 15.01 -27.11 -9.02
N GLU A 472 15.12 -25.96 -8.35
CA GLU A 472 15.54 -24.69 -8.95
C GLU A 472 17.05 -24.58 -9.00
N LYS A 473 17.58 -23.98 -10.08
CA LYS A 473 19.02 -23.68 -10.19
C LYS A 473 19.30 -22.25 -9.73
N GLY A 474 20.17 -22.09 -8.73
CA GLY A 474 20.54 -20.79 -8.17
C GLY A 474 22.03 -20.66 -7.88
N ILE A 475 22.36 -19.80 -6.91
CA ILE A 475 23.75 -19.49 -6.55
C ILE A 475 24.53 -20.73 -6.12
N VAL A 476 23.90 -21.61 -5.34
CA VAL A 476 24.55 -22.81 -4.79
C VAL A 476 24.90 -23.79 -5.90
N ASP A 477 24.02 -23.98 -6.89
CA ASP A 477 24.32 -24.81 -8.06
C ASP A 477 25.52 -24.26 -8.83
N ALA A 478 25.56 -22.95 -9.08
CA ALA A 478 26.66 -22.33 -9.81
C ALA A 478 28.01 -22.48 -9.05
N LEU A 479 28.01 -22.23 -7.74
CA LEU A 479 29.21 -22.37 -6.90
C LEU A 479 29.66 -23.84 -6.81
N SER A 480 28.73 -24.78 -6.63
CA SER A 480 29.04 -26.21 -6.51
C SER A 480 29.50 -26.84 -7.83
N GLU A 481 28.93 -26.44 -8.97
CA GLU A 481 29.33 -26.93 -10.30
C GLU A 481 30.79 -26.56 -10.62
N HIS A 482 31.20 -25.34 -10.25
CA HIS A 482 32.54 -24.83 -10.54
C HIS A 482 33.57 -25.14 -9.45
N LYS A 483 33.14 -25.61 -8.28
CA LYS A 483 34.02 -26.13 -7.21
C LYS A 483 35.15 -25.18 -6.80
N GLY A 484 34.88 -23.88 -6.82
CA GLY A 484 35.87 -22.84 -6.48
C GLY A 484 36.93 -22.57 -7.56
N ASP A 485 36.75 -23.05 -8.81
CA ASP A 485 37.66 -22.80 -9.92
C ASP A 485 38.10 -21.32 -10.01
N GLU A 486 39.42 -21.09 -10.07
CA GLU A 486 40.00 -19.74 -9.96
C GLU A 486 39.47 -18.77 -11.02
N ALA A 487 39.27 -19.24 -12.27
CA ALA A 487 38.79 -18.39 -13.36
C ALA A 487 37.31 -18.04 -13.19
N PHE A 488 36.50 -19.00 -12.76
CA PHE A 488 35.10 -18.75 -12.39
C PHE A 488 34.99 -17.81 -11.18
N MET A 489 35.77 -18.05 -10.12
CA MET A 489 35.75 -17.21 -8.91
C MET A 489 36.13 -15.77 -9.21
N ALA A 490 37.16 -15.57 -10.04
CA ALA A 490 37.60 -14.23 -10.46
C ALA A 490 36.58 -13.49 -11.33
N SER A 491 35.80 -14.21 -12.15
CA SER A 491 34.82 -13.60 -13.05
C SER A 491 33.48 -13.30 -12.39
N GLN A 492 32.96 -14.22 -11.57
CA GLN A 492 31.64 -14.08 -10.93
C GLN A 492 31.51 -14.80 -9.59
N GLY A 493 32.23 -15.91 -9.37
CA GLY A 493 32.05 -16.75 -8.19
C GLY A 493 32.30 -16.04 -6.85
N ASN A 494 33.24 -15.08 -6.79
CA ASN A 494 33.46 -14.28 -5.59
C ASN A 494 32.21 -13.44 -5.20
N VAL A 495 31.50 -12.91 -6.19
CA VAL A 495 30.27 -12.13 -5.95
C VAL A 495 29.15 -13.06 -5.46
N LEU A 496 29.00 -14.21 -6.11
CA LEU A 496 28.00 -15.22 -5.75
C LEU A 496 28.23 -15.76 -4.33
N ALA A 497 29.47 -16.13 -3.99
CA ALA A 497 29.87 -16.62 -2.67
C ALA A 497 29.60 -15.58 -1.57
N ARG A 498 29.98 -14.32 -1.80
CA ARG A 498 29.71 -13.21 -0.87
C ARG A 498 28.21 -13.02 -0.66
N ASN A 499 27.43 -13.01 -1.74
CA ASN A 499 25.98 -12.77 -1.69
C ASN A 499 25.25 -13.90 -0.98
N MET A 500 25.63 -15.15 -1.24
CA MET A 500 25.14 -16.32 -0.50
C MET A 500 25.41 -16.18 0.99
N GLY A 501 26.66 -15.88 1.37
CA GLY A 501 27.00 -15.68 2.78
C GLY A 501 26.17 -14.57 3.43
N PHE A 502 26.06 -13.43 2.75
CA PHE A 502 25.34 -12.26 3.25
C PHE A 502 23.84 -12.53 3.47
N VAL A 503 23.14 -13.13 2.50
CA VAL A 503 21.71 -13.43 2.66
C VAL A 503 21.45 -14.46 3.75
N LEU A 504 22.33 -15.46 3.91
CA LEU A 504 22.19 -16.48 4.96
C LEU A 504 22.50 -15.93 6.36
N GLY A 505 23.50 -15.05 6.48
CA GLY A 505 23.77 -14.35 7.72
C GLY A 505 22.59 -13.45 8.14
N ALA A 506 22.02 -12.70 7.20
CA ALA A 506 20.85 -11.87 7.45
C ALA A 506 19.60 -12.70 7.79
N LEU A 507 19.38 -13.83 7.11
CA LEU A 507 18.29 -14.77 7.41
C LEU A 507 18.41 -15.34 8.82
N TYR A 508 19.62 -15.72 9.21
CA TYR A 508 19.89 -16.20 10.56
C TYR A 508 19.62 -15.11 11.60
N GLN A 509 20.13 -13.89 11.41
CA GLN A 509 19.83 -12.76 12.30
C GLN A 509 18.34 -12.46 12.38
N GLY A 510 17.64 -12.42 11.25
CA GLY A 510 16.19 -12.21 11.22
C GLY A 510 15.43 -13.31 11.96
N SER A 511 15.87 -14.56 11.85
CA SER A 511 15.28 -15.67 12.62
C SER A 511 15.48 -15.48 14.13
N GLN A 512 16.66 -15.02 14.56
CA GLN A 512 16.91 -14.73 15.97
C GLN A 512 15.98 -13.64 16.49
N GLY A 513 15.87 -12.52 15.77
CA GLY A 513 14.97 -11.42 16.12
C GLY A 513 13.52 -11.88 16.24
N ALA A 514 13.02 -12.60 15.23
CA ALA A 514 11.63 -13.04 15.21
C ALA A 514 11.31 -14.03 16.33
N LEU A 515 12.13 -15.08 16.49
CA LEU A 515 11.83 -16.18 17.41
C LEU A 515 11.95 -15.75 18.88
N GLN A 516 12.73 -14.71 19.16
CA GLN A 516 12.76 -14.09 20.49
C GLN A 516 11.48 -13.30 20.80
N ASN A 517 10.80 -12.79 19.77
CA ASN A 517 9.59 -11.96 19.91
C ASN A 517 8.27 -12.73 19.73
N ILE A 518 8.29 -13.94 19.19
CA ILE A 518 7.09 -14.80 19.12
C ILE A 518 6.95 -15.57 20.44
N ASP A 519 5.93 -15.22 21.24
CA ASP A 519 5.68 -15.87 22.53
C ASP A 519 4.90 -17.19 22.43
N ASP A 520 4.03 -17.34 21.44
CA ASP A 520 3.32 -18.61 21.21
C ASP A 520 4.26 -19.68 20.63
N GLU A 521 4.34 -20.82 21.30
CA GLU A 521 5.22 -21.92 20.88
C GLU A 521 4.81 -22.49 19.53
N HIS A 522 3.51 -22.59 19.25
CA HIS A 522 3.05 -23.14 17.98
C HIS A 522 3.39 -22.21 16.83
N ALA A 523 3.21 -20.89 16.99
CA ALA A 523 3.63 -19.88 16.03
C ALA A 523 5.15 -19.92 15.80
N ARG A 524 5.98 -20.08 16.84
CA ARG A 524 7.44 -20.29 16.69
C ARG A 524 7.75 -21.53 15.85
N LYS A 525 7.14 -22.67 16.19
CA LYS A 525 7.33 -23.94 15.45
C LYS A 525 6.90 -23.78 13.99
N LYS A 526 5.75 -23.17 13.74
CA LYS A 526 5.22 -22.92 12.39
C LYS A 526 6.16 -22.04 11.58
N ALA A 527 6.63 -20.93 12.13
CA ALA A 527 7.56 -20.03 11.45
C ALA A 527 8.87 -20.73 11.05
N ILE A 528 9.42 -21.59 11.92
CA ILE A 528 10.59 -22.42 11.58
C ILE A 528 10.28 -23.42 10.48
N VAL A 529 9.19 -24.16 10.60
CA VAL A 529 8.82 -25.19 9.62
C VAL A 529 8.58 -24.57 8.24
N ASP A 530 7.91 -23.42 8.19
CA ASP A 530 7.61 -22.75 6.92
C ASP A 530 8.88 -22.12 6.31
N VAL A 531 9.66 -21.36 7.08
CA VAL A 531 10.82 -20.64 6.54
C VAL A 531 12.05 -21.55 6.43
N MET A 532 12.50 -22.14 7.54
CA MET A 532 13.71 -22.98 7.53
C MET A 532 13.46 -24.33 6.88
N GLY A 533 12.26 -24.90 7.04
CA GLY A 533 11.89 -26.13 6.33
C GLY A 533 11.92 -25.96 4.81
N SER A 534 11.63 -24.77 4.28
CA SER A 534 11.75 -24.50 2.84
C SER A 534 13.19 -24.65 2.31
N LEU A 535 14.21 -24.41 3.14
CA LEU A 535 15.62 -24.59 2.74
C LEU A 535 16.04 -26.06 2.64
N VAL A 536 15.30 -26.96 3.27
CA VAL A 536 15.58 -28.41 3.32
C VAL A 536 14.41 -29.21 2.75
N GLU A 537 13.66 -28.61 1.84
CA GLU A 537 12.42 -29.16 1.31
C GLU A 537 12.62 -30.58 0.73
N SER A 538 13.65 -30.80 -0.09
CA SER A 538 13.93 -32.14 -0.63
C SER A 538 14.25 -33.18 0.46
N THR A 539 14.91 -32.77 1.55
CA THR A 539 15.19 -33.65 2.68
C THR A 539 13.90 -33.98 3.44
N LEU A 540 13.00 -33.00 3.61
CA LEU A 540 11.69 -33.19 4.21
C LEU A 540 10.79 -34.08 3.35
N GLU A 541 10.79 -33.91 2.03
CA GLU A 541 10.05 -34.74 1.08
C GLU A 541 10.52 -36.20 1.06
N ALA A 542 11.81 -36.45 1.35
CA ALA A 542 12.36 -37.79 1.51
C ALA A 542 12.16 -38.39 2.92
N SER A 543 11.63 -37.61 3.87
CA SER A 543 11.51 -37.99 5.27
C SER A 543 10.19 -38.69 5.61
N PRO A 544 10.08 -39.35 6.79
CA PRO A 544 8.83 -39.90 7.28
C PRO A 544 7.72 -38.85 7.51
N VAL A 545 8.07 -37.56 7.62
CA VAL A 545 7.11 -36.47 7.85
C VAL A 545 6.68 -35.74 6.57
N ALA A 546 7.10 -36.22 5.39
CA ALA A 546 6.80 -35.63 4.08
C ALA A 546 5.31 -35.32 3.89
N GLY A 547 4.43 -36.25 4.26
CA GLY A 547 2.98 -36.06 4.15
C GLY A 547 2.42 -34.96 5.06
N MET A 548 3.06 -34.68 6.20
CA MET A 548 2.69 -33.59 7.10
C MET A 548 3.23 -32.26 6.57
N TYR A 549 4.48 -32.23 6.10
CA TYR A 549 5.08 -31.05 5.48
C TYR A 549 4.30 -30.60 4.24
N SER A 550 3.87 -31.54 3.39
CA SER A 550 3.04 -31.24 2.21
C SER A 550 1.72 -30.54 2.58
N LYS A 551 1.07 -30.94 3.68
CA LYS A 551 -0.15 -30.26 4.16
C LYS A 551 0.14 -28.83 4.62
N ILE A 552 1.25 -28.62 5.33
CA ILE A 552 1.66 -27.29 5.81
C ILE A 552 1.90 -26.38 4.60
N LYS A 553 2.71 -26.83 3.63
CA LYS A 553 2.98 -26.10 2.37
C LYS A 553 1.68 -25.75 1.62
N SER A 554 0.69 -26.63 1.63
CA SER A 554 -0.60 -26.39 0.96
C SER A 554 -1.57 -25.52 1.77
N GLY A 555 -1.17 -24.99 2.94
CA GLY A 555 -2.03 -24.23 3.84
C GLY A 555 -3.09 -25.06 4.59
N THR A 556 -3.03 -26.39 4.52
CA THR A 556 -3.99 -27.31 5.19
C THR A 556 -3.40 -28.00 6.42
N GLY A 557 -2.17 -27.66 6.79
CA GLY A 557 -1.46 -28.24 7.94
C GLY A 557 -2.14 -27.88 9.26
N ASP A 558 -2.40 -28.90 10.08
CA ASP A 558 -2.88 -28.72 11.44
C ASP A 558 -1.72 -28.61 12.45
N ARG A 559 -2.06 -28.29 13.71
CA ARG A 559 -1.06 -28.17 14.79
C ARG A 559 -0.19 -29.41 14.94
N ALA A 560 -0.77 -30.60 14.78
CA ALA A 560 -0.05 -31.86 14.87
C ALA A 560 0.94 -32.06 13.71
N SER A 561 0.57 -31.62 12.50
CA SER A 561 1.46 -31.65 11.34
C SER A 561 2.68 -30.75 11.57
N VAL A 562 2.47 -29.53 12.05
CA VAL A 562 3.56 -28.58 12.37
C VAL A 562 4.48 -29.14 13.46
N GLU A 563 3.91 -29.70 14.52
CA GLU A 563 4.69 -30.31 15.60
C GLU A 563 5.52 -31.49 15.13
N ALA A 564 4.94 -32.40 14.33
CA ALA A 564 5.67 -33.55 13.80
C ALA A 564 6.85 -33.15 12.91
N VAL A 565 6.67 -32.14 12.06
CA VAL A 565 7.74 -31.65 11.19
C VAL A 565 8.81 -30.92 12.00
N PHE A 566 8.41 -30.08 12.96
CA PHE A 566 9.34 -29.38 13.85
C PHE A 566 10.19 -30.35 14.66
N ASP A 567 9.57 -31.35 15.31
CA ASP A 567 10.28 -32.36 16.10
C ASP A 567 11.27 -33.16 15.24
N TRP A 568 10.90 -33.45 13.99
CA TRP A 568 11.79 -34.11 13.05
C TRP A 568 12.99 -33.23 12.66
N LEU A 569 12.77 -31.93 12.39
CA LEU A 569 13.87 -30.99 12.15
C LEU A 569 14.81 -30.93 13.36
N GLY A 570 14.25 -30.83 14.57
CA GLY A 570 15.00 -30.85 15.82
C GLY A 570 15.88 -32.10 15.98
N ASP A 571 15.28 -33.29 15.85
CA ASP A 571 15.99 -34.57 15.92
C ASP A 571 17.07 -34.71 14.84
N HIS A 572 16.77 -34.28 13.61
CA HIS A 572 17.64 -34.50 12.46
C HIS A 572 18.87 -33.59 12.46
N PHE A 573 18.71 -32.31 12.80
CA PHE A 573 19.77 -31.31 12.68
C PHE A 573 20.49 -31.00 14.00
N VAL A 574 19.82 -31.11 15.15
CA VAL A 574 20.41 -30.75 16.46
C VAL A 574 20.41 -31.92 17.46
N GLY A 575 19.53 -32.90 17.26
CA GLY A 575 19.29 -33.98 18.23
C GLY A 575 18.50 -33.53 19.45
N ASP A 576 17.73 -32.44 19.33
CA ASP A 576 16.91 -31.86 20.39
C ASP A 576 15.58 -31.33 19.81
N LYS A 577 14.48 -31.50 20.56
CA LYS A 577 13.11 -31.08 20.20
C LYS A 577 12.66 -29.82 20.95
N ASP A 578 13.55 -29.22 21.73
CA ASP A 578 13.21 -28.05 22.52
C ASP A 578 12.79 -26.88 21.62
N ALA A 579 11.60 -26.33 21.90
CA ALA A 579 11.03 -25.18 21.24
C ALA A 579 11.22 -23.86 22.03
N GLY A 580 12.07 -23.90 23.05
CA GLY A 580 12.58 -22.73 23.76
C GLY A 580 13.38 -21.81 22.84
N LYS A 581 13.32 -20.50 23.11
CA LYS A 581 13.86 -19.45 22.22
C LYS A 581 15.34 -19.70 21.83
N ASP A 582 16.16 -20.15 22.78
CA ASP A 582 17.57 -20.50 22.55
C ASP A 582 17.76 -21.76 21.71
N ALA A 583 16.94 -22.78 21.92
CA ALA A 583 17.00 -24.04 21.18
C ALA A 583 16.57 -23.85 19.73
N VAL A 584 15.51 -23.08 19.49
CA VAL A 584 15.05 -22.76 18.14
C VAL A 584 16.07 -21.91 17.38
N THR A 585 16.77 -21.01 18.07
CA THR A 585 17.90 -20.27 17.49
C THR A 585 19.01 -21.23 17.02
N LYS A 586 19.41 -22.21 17.84
CA LYS A 586 20.40 -23.23 17.44
C LYS A 586 19.91 -24.07 16.26
N LEU A 587 18.63 -24.45 16.27
CA LEU A 587 18.01 -25.20 15.18
C LEU A 587 18.07 -24.43 13.86
N SER A 588 17.77 -23.13 13.88
CA SER A 588 17.81 -22.29 12.67
C SER A 588 19.21 -22.30 12.02
N GLY A 589 20.27 -22.17 12.83
CA GLY A 589 21.65 -22.25 12.34
C GLY A 589 22.01 -23.63 11.81
N ALA A 590 21.66 -24.69 12.54
CA ALA A 590 21.93 -26.07 12.12
C ALA A 590 21.19 -26.46 10.83
N VAL A 591 19.96 -25.99 10.63
CA VAL A 591 19.21 -26.19 9.38
C VAL A 591 19.88 -25.44 8.24
N ILE A 592 20.29 -24.18 8.45
CA ILE A 592 21.02 -23.42 7.43
C ILE A 592 22.32 -24.13 7.05
N GLU A 593 23.14 -24.62 8.00
CA GLU A 593 24.37 -25.36 7.68
C GLU A 593 24.07 -26.67 6.94
N GLY A 594 23.10 -27.42 7.45
CA GLY A 594 22.71 -28.72 6.92
C GLY A 594 22.09 -28.67 5.53
N ALA A 595 21.38 -27.59 5.18
CA ALA A 595 20.77 -27.38 3.87
C ALA A 595 21.78 -27.44 2.72
N TRP A 596 23.04 -27.07 2.98
CA TRP A 596 24.08 -27.00 1.96
C TRP A 596 24.98 -28.24 1.90
N GLY A 597 24.84 -29.15 2.87
CA GLY A 597 25.59 -30.41 2.92
C GLY A 597 25.54 -31.24 1.63
N PRO A 598 24.39 -31.39 0.94
CA PRO A 598 24.31 -32.12 -0.32
C PRO A 598 25.15 -31.53 -1.46
N PHE A 599 25.35 -30.22 -1.48
CA PHE A 599 26.07 -29.50 -2.55
C PHE A 599 27.57 -29.36 -2.26
N PHE A 600 27.91 -29.23 -0.98
CA PHE A 600 29.28 -28.97 -0.53
C PHE A 600 29.89 -30.10 0.30
N GLY A 601 29.26 -31.28 0.31
CA GLY A 601 29.80 -32.48 0.96
C GLY A 601 30.97 -33.12 0.19
N ASP A 602 31.69 -34.01 0.87
CA ASP A 602 32.91 -34.66 0.37
C ASP A 602 32.76 -35.30 -1.02
N GLU A 603 31.62 -35.97 -1.27
CA GLU A 603 31.36 -36.60 -2.57
C GLU A 603 30.99 -35.58 -3.66
N ALA A 604 30.26 -34.51 -3.33
CA ALA A 604 29.87 -33.48 -4.30
C ALA A 604 31.09 -32.69 -4.81
N LEU A 605 32.01 -32.37 -3.89
CA LEU A 605 33.21 -31.59 -4.17
C LEU A 605 34.42 -32.45 -4.57
N LYS A 606 34.24 -33.76 -4.72
CA LYS A 606 35.28 -34.66 -5.17
C LYS A 606 35.96 -34.15 -6.45
N GLY A 607 37.28 -34.10 -6.44
CA GLY A 607 38.11 -33.61 -7.54
C GLY A 607 38.40 -32.10 -7.52
N ALA A 608 37.80 -31.33 -6.61
CA ALA A 608 38.17 -29.94 -6.37
C ALA A 608 39.55 -29.83 -5.72
N ARG A 609 40.26 -28.73 -5.97
CA ARG A 609 41.50 -28.44 -5.23
C ARG A 609 41.15 -27.91 -3.84
N PRO A 610 41.76 -28.41 -2.75
CA PRO A 610 41.43 -27.95 -1.41
C PRO A 610 41.58 -26.44 -1.19
N GLN A 611 42.57 -25.80 -1.82
CA GLN A 611 42.78 -24.36 -1.67
C GLN A 611 41.66 -23.52 -2.31
N ASP A 612 41.10 -23.99 -3.43
CA ASP A 612 39.99 -23.34 -4.13
C ASP A 612 38.73 -23.37 -3.27
N LEU A 613 38.46 -24.53 -2.64
CA LEU A 613 37.35 -24.69 -1.71
C LEU A 613 37.52 -23.82 -0.46
N ILE A 614 38.73 -23.80 0.13
CA ILE A 614 39.04 -22.94 1.28
C ILE A 614 38.77 -21.47 0.95
N ALA A 615 39.23 -21.00 -0.22
CA ALA A 615 39.04 -19.63 -0.64
C ALA A 615 37.55 -19.30 -0.84
N MET A 616 36.79 -20.19 -1.48
CA MET A 616 35.35 -20.02 -1.67
C MET A 616 34.60 -19.96 -0.33
N PHE A 617 34.82 -20.92 0.57
CA PHE A 617 34.15 -20.93 1.88
C PHE A 617 34.56 -19.75 2.76
N ALA A 618 35.80 -19.29 2.68
CA ALA A 618 36.23 -18.08 3.39
C ALA A 618 35.43 -16.85 2.95
N ILE A 619 35.09 -16.73 1.66
CA ILE A 619 34.27 -15.63 1.15
C ILE A 619 32.81 -15.76 1.60
N ILE A 620 32.24 -16.98 1.56
CA ILE A 620 30.88 -17.24 2.07
C ILE A 620 30.80 -16.87 3.56
N ASN A 621 31.71 -17.40 4.36
CA ASN A 621 31.75 -17.17 5.80
C ASN A 621 32.02 -15.69 6.15
N ALA A 622 32.84 -14.98 5.37
CA ALA A 622 32.99 -13.53 5.52
C ALA A 622 31.68 -12.77 5.20
N GLY A 623 30.91 -13.24 4.23
CA GLY A 623 29.57 -12.71 3.94
C GLY A 623 28.61 -12.92 5.12
N VAL A 624 28.61 -14.11 5.72
CA VAL A 624 27.80 -14.42 6.92
C VAL A 624 28.21 -13.52 8.10
N ALA A 625 29.50 -13.49 8.43
CA ALA A 625 30.04 -12.69 9.53
C ALA A 625 29.71 -11.20 9.36
N ARG A 626 29.71 -10.72 8.12
CA ARG A 626 29.30 -9.35 7.87
C ARG A 626 27.82 -9.15 8.18
N ALA A 627 26.93 -9.96 7.64
CA ALA A 627 25.48 -9.79 7.83
C ALA A 627 25.01 -10.13 9.25
N ASP A 628 25.84 -10.78 10.06
CA ASP A 628 25.57 -11.04 11.47
C ASP A 628 26.20 -10.03 12.43
N GLY A 629 26.81 -8.96 11.89
CA GLY A 629 27.39 -7.86 12.65
C GLY A 629 28.73 -8.20 13.33
N ARG A 630 29.37 -9.34 13.03
CA ARG A 630 30.65 -9.72 13.62
C ARG A 630 31.82 -9.47 12.69
N THR A 631 32.83 -8.74 13.19
CA THR A 631 34.15 -8.72 12.56
C THR A 631 34.90 -10.00 12.91
N GLY A 632 35.04 -10.93 11.98
CA GLY A 632 35.87 -12.14 12.14
C GLY A 632 35.07 -13.43 11.96
N ASP A 633 34.79 -14.12 13.07
CA ASP A 633 34.18 -15.46 13.06
C ASP A 633 32.65 -15.38 12.90
N PRO A 634 32.08 -16.02 11.86
CA PRO A 634 30.64 -16.03 11.65
C PRO A 634 29.94 -16.86 12.73
N ASN A 635 28.69 -16.53 13.03
CA ASN A 635 27.84 -17.35 13.91
C ASN A 635 27.49 -18.71 13.33
N ILE A 636 27.55 -18.84 12.01
CA ILE A 636 27.25 -20.06 11.25
C ILE A 636 28.39 -20.32 10.29
N ASN A 637 28.90 -21.55 10.25
CA ASN A 637 29.95 -21.93 9.31
C ASN A 637 29.36 -22.71 8.14
N ILE A 638 29.16 -22.02 7.03
CA ILE A 638 28.65 -22.62 5.79
C ILE A 638 29.81 -23.32 5.08
N GLY A 639 29.86 -24.66 5.18
CA GLY A 639 30.81 -25.47 4.41
C GLY A 639 32.13 -25.81 5.11
N GLY A 640 32.21 -25.66 6.43
CA GLY A 640 33.27 -26.31 7.22
C GLY A 640 34.67 -25.73 7.02
N ALA A 641 34.83 -24.41 7.15
CA ALA A 641 36.16 -23.77 7.22
C ALA A 641 37.00 -24.14 8.47
N TYR A 642 36.73 -25.29 9.11
CA TYR A 642 37.69 -26.04 9.90
C TYR A 642 38.23 -27.19 9.03
N ILE A 643 38.97 -26.88 7.97
CA ILE A 643 39.86 -27.87 7.38
C ILE A 643 41.13 -27.83 8.25
N GLN A 644 41.31 -28.89 9.05
CA GLN A 644 42.49 -29.09 9.91
C GLN A 644 43.80 -29.02 9.13
#